data_AF-A0ABD6TYJ8-F1
#
_entry.id   AF-A0ABD6TYJ8-F1
#
_cell.length_a   1.000
_cell.length_b   1.000
_cell.length_c   1.000
_cell.angle_alpha   90.00
_cell.angle_beta   90.00
_cell.angle_gamma   90.00
#
_symmetry.space_group_name_H-M   'P 1'
#
loop_
_entity.id
_entity.type
_entity.pdbx_description
1 polymer ?
#
loop_
_entity_poly.entity_id
_entity_poly.type
_entity_poly.pdbx_seq_one_letter_code
_entity_poly.pdbx_strand_id
1 'polypeptide(L)'
;MAKDSTKSIQEKLKKIGENLGFFSEKEFQFSGRGYLPKYDVVWFLDVTELNIQDLPGIQLYEGRYLPFAAFEIEGSTPSSKYQIGNIGNLLISPCQYRFMIVDNSNATTEKDTYRRGVKITRTVHENIGDHQIVFIDASMLDNLDVISPTRIHFKNDHITRDNGSGGETKSKLINKKVLAELAHTNLSISEDKEPEYFKMLFSLEKQRLISPTYTVEPVKFKQKQIKTDKSYYYIPKIDISAGFTITDGFIDFLMQLAIHLKSDVVHHPLLYFIKTKKVTELYYPLLGIEIETANSKHAIGSLLNASRYHQFGWFVGSNEIKHVFDTYQYHLGLRNVTFRSTEDLKSEETGMKFLLVQPYYDGKNKYNYEKIYDKIIDITLEHPVDLVVFPEAFILGNEDVTECIEMTKRISTICNTPVLIGVSSDFGTEEAYFYNPTTEEETEWKLYAKHSTAEKVAFEGEYDEECLQQLYTPIILNGKQIQVCICHDMFYPLLMERLEQEGMDILINLTGGNVKMSKWTNILKGRSIEMEGSVLCTMAYHSKLSQKSDRIAYHTGQRLQPIFTQGDGSKEHAFSIFDIEQHSFITDDDPYYSDKEYTEFTISKTKGDCILNNNGFDTELPLVKEYANSLSVQKGKERIHIHAYNIDELYDRTCVYRAPREGDSHEVFIYFCDEEIDQEKAITMLKLRVIENRIAAVIVAPNLMIGAKTNRYKDVQLFSGDTIGFDLQHMTGFDSVYEKAQSSNKGLNLKFKEDYEALI
;
A
#
# COMPACT_ATOMS: atom_id res chain seq x y z
N MET A 1 42.17 35.37 12.90
CA MET A 1 42.99 34.71 11.86
C MET A 1 43.64 33.49 12.49
N ALA A 2 43.29 32.28 12.03
CA ALA A 2 43.95 31.05 12.48
C ALA A 2 45.46 31.13 12.16
N LYS A 3 46.30 30.75 13.13
CA LYS A 3 47.76 30.66 12.94
C LYS A 3 48.09 29.54 11.95
N ASP A 4 49.23 29.64 11.27
CA ASP A 4 49.60 28.72 10.17
C ASP A 4 49.58 27.23 10.57
N SER A 5 49.88 26.89 11.83
CA SER A 5 49.83 25.51 12.31
C SER A 5 48.41 24.92 12.36
N THR A 6 47.41 25.68 12.84
CA THR A 6 46.00 25.25 12.85
C THR A 6 45.50 24.98 11.43
N LYS A 7 45.82 25.87 10.48
CA LYS A 7 45.47 25.67 9.07
C LYS A 7 46.10 24.41 8.49
N SER A 8 47.37 24.13 8.83
CA SER A 8 48.03 22.90 8.39
C SER A 8 47.34 21.64 8.92
N ILE A 9 46.83 21.67 10.15
CA ILE A 9 46.09 20.55 10.74
C ILE A 9 44.72 20.40 10.05
N GLN A 10 44.01 21.51 9.78
CA GLN A 10 42.74 21.49 9.03
C GLN A 10 42.91 20.85 7.64
N GLU A 11 43.94 21.25 6.87
CA GLU A 11 44.22 20.64 5.56
C GLU A 11 44.53 19.16 5.66
N LYS A 12 45.28 18.76 6.68
CA LYS A 12 45.64 17.36 6.91
C LYS A 12 44.41 16.52 7.21
N LEU A 13 43.51 16.99 8.09
CA LEU A 13 42.26 16.33 8.40
C LEU A 13 41.33 16.24 7.19
N LYS A 14 41.24 17.32 6.40
CA LYS A 14 40.49 17.30 5.13
C LYS A 14 41.00 16.19 4.21
N LYS A 15 42.32 16.13 4.00
CA LYS A 15 42.95 15.12 3.15
C LYS A 15 42.76 13.70 3.68
N ILE A 16 42.84 13.50 5.01
CA ILE A 16 42.54 12.20 5.63
C ILE A 16 41.09 11.82 5.35
N GLY A 17 40.14 12.72 5.58
CA GLY A 17 38.72 12.48 5.31
C GLY A 17 38.44 12.11 3.85
N GLU A 18 39.01 12.87 2.90
CA GLU A 18 38.88 12.60 1.46
C GLU A 18 39.47 11.22 1.08
N ASN A 19 40.63 10.85 1.62
CA ASN A 19 41.23 9.53 1.41
C ASN A 19 40.35 8.39 1.98
N LEU A 20 39.64 8.65 3.07
CA LEU A 20 38.68 7.74 3.68
C LEU A 20 37.33 7.70 2.96
N GLY A 21 37.14 8.48 1.89
CA GLY A 21 35.92 8.55 1.11
C GLY A 21 34.86 9.53 1.63
N PHE A 22 35.19 10.39 2.61
CA PHE A 22 34.28 11.41 3.11
C PHE A 22 34.36 12.69 2.27
N PHE A 23 33.21 13.34 2.07
CA PHE A 23 33.19 14.74 1.69
C PHE A 23 33.64 15.58 2.88
N SER A 24 34.68 16.42 2.72
CA SER A 24 35.35 17.07 3.84
C SER A 24 35.43 18.57 3.64
N GLU A 25 34.80 19.31 4.56
CA GLU A 25 34.78 20.77 4.56
C GLU A 25 35.52 21.35 5.76
N LYS A 26 36.23 22.45 5.53
CA LYS A 26 36.89 23.20 6.60
C LYS A 26 36.02 24.39 6.97
N GLU A 27 36.14 24.85 8.21
CA GLU A 27 35.52 26.11 8.62
C GLU A 27 34.01 26.08 8.34
N PHE A 28 33.37 24.95 8.65
CA PHE A 28 31.99 24.64 8.28
C PHE A 28 31.02 25.06 9.38
N GLN A 29 29.84 25.55 9.00
CA GLN A 29 28.78 25.95 9.94
C GLN A 29 27.47 25.29 9.52
N PHE A 30 26.86 24.51 10.43
CA PHE A 30 25.54 23.92 10.20
C PHE A 30 24.44 24.98 10.26
N SER A 31 23.35 24.74 9.54
CA SER A 31 22.13 25.55 9.63
C SER A 31 21.40 25.34 10.96
N GLY A 32 20.81 26.39 11.52
CA GLY A 32 19.97 26.29 12.71
C GLY A 32 19.53 27.65 13.25
N ARG A 33 19.01 27.67 14.48
CA ARG A 33 18.56 28.90 15.16
C ARG A 33 19.48 29.23 16.33
N GLY A 34 19.80 30.51 16.53
CA GLY A 34 20.64 30.99 17.64
C GLY A 34 22.14 30.96 17.33
N TYR A 35 22.97 30.71 18.35
CA TYR A 35 24.41 30.57 18.18
C TYR A 35 24.73 29.28 17.41
N LEU A 36 25.43 29.43 16.29
CA LEU A 36 25.87 28.35 15.42
C LEU A 36 27.39 28.34 15.39
N PRO A 37 28.04 27.35 16.01
CA PRO A 37 29.49 27.24 15.98
C PRO A 37 29.97 26.96 14.56
N LYS A 38 31.17 27.47 14.27
CA LYS A 38 31.90 27.20 13.05
C LYS A 38 32.99 26.19 13.38
N TYR A 39 32.84 24.99 12.87
CA TYR A 39 33.74 23.86 13.13
C TYR A 39 34.97 23.93 12.23
N ASP A 40 36.13 23.57 12.77
CA ASP A 40 37.38 23.61 12.02
C ASP A 40 37.38 22.67 10.81
N VAL A 41 36.90 21.45 10.98
CA VAL A 41 36.68 20.47 9.91
C VAL A 41 35.43 19.66 10.21
N VAL A 42 34.66 19.34 9.16
CA VAL A 42 33.55 18.38 9.22
C VAL A 42 33.74 17.36 8.11
N TRP A 43 33.59 16.08 8.48
CA TRP A 43 33.49 14.99 7.53
C TRP A 43 32.03 14.59 7.36
N PHE A 44 31.63 14.43 6.10
CA PHE A 44 30.31 13.95 5.72
C PHE A 44 30.40 12.64 4.97
N LEU A 45 29.53 11.70 5.32
CA LEU A 45 29.39 10.43 4.65
C LEU A 45 28.36 10.55 3.51
N ASP A 46 28.72 10.07 2.32
CA ASP A 46 27.74 9.94 1.24
C ASP A 46 26.77 8.81 1.56
N VAL A 47 25.49 9.14 1.69
CA VAL A 47 24.43 8.21 2.08
C VAL A 47 23.37 8.06 0.98
N THR A 48 23.70 8.44 -0.26
CA THR A 48 22.79 8.36 -1.41
C THR A 48 22.17 6.96 -1.53
N GLU A 49 22.97 5.92 -1.33
CA GLU A 49 22.53 4.52 -1.44
C GLU A 49 21.55 4.09 -0.33
N LEU A 50 21.41 4.86 0.75
CA LEU A 50 20.51 4.53 1.86
C LEU A 50 19.06 4.99 1.64
N ASN A 51 18.81 5.89 0.68
CA ASN A 51 17.50 6.46 0.37
C ASN A 51 16.80 7.08 1.61
N ILE A 52 17.49 7.98 2.32
CA ILE A 52 17.03 8.56 3.59
C ILE A 52 16.72 10.07 3.53
N GLN A 53 16.82 10.68 2.35
CA GLN A 53 16.68 12.13 2.16
C GLN A 53 15.31 12.68 2.54
N ASP A 54 14.27 11.84 2.46
CA ASP A 54 12.88 12.22 2.72
C ASP A 54 12.45 11.91 4.17
N LEU A 55 13.33 11.32 5.00
CA LEU A 55 13.02 10.99 6.38
C LEU A 55 12.95 12.25 7.27
N PRO A 56 11.80 12.51 7.96
CA PRO A 56 11.65 13.67 8.81
C PRO A 56 12.70 13.76 9.93
N GLY A 57 13.24 14.96 10.15
CA GLY A 57 14.17 15.23 11.25
C GLY A 57 15.62 14.79 11.01
N ILE A 58 15.92 14.12 9.89
CA ILE A 58 17.29 13.82 9.48
C ILE A 58 17.83 15.00 8.67
N GLN A 59 18.94 15.58 9.13
CA GLN A 59 19.57 16.73 8.47
C GLN A 59 20.72 16.27 7.59
N LEU A 60 20.52 16.30 6.27
CA LEU A 60 21.56 16.05 5.28
C LEU A 60 22.10 17.37 4.71
N TYR A 61 23.41 17.44 4.51
CA TYR A 61 24.04 18.51 3.74
C TYR A 61 23.81 18.27 2.25
N GLU A 62 23.30 19.29 1.55
CA GLU A 62 22.91 19.23 0.13
C GLU A 62 21.96 18.06 -0.22
N GLY A 63 21.17 17.58 0.75
CA GLY A 63 20.25 16.45 0.54
C GLY A 63 20.93 15.08 0.33
N ARG A 64 22.26 15.01 0.47
CA ARG A 64 23.07 13.82 0.12
C ARG A 64 24.01 13.36 1.21
N TYR A 65 24.58 14.31 1.95
CA TYR A 65 25.74 14.06 2.78
C TYR A 65 25.36 14.07 4.27
N LEU A 66 25.51 12.93 4.94
CA LEU A 66 25.24 12.78 6.37
C LEU A 66 26.39 13.38 7.20
N PRO A 67 26.13 14.31 8.12
CA PRO A 67 27.16 14.80 9.05
C PRO A 67 27.70 13.65 9.90
N PHE A 68 28.98 13.32 9.73
CA PHE A 68 29.54 12.08 10.27
C PHE A 68 30.50 12.33 11.44
N ALA A 69 31.49 13.20 11.23
CA ALA A 69 32.47 13.57 12.27
C ALA A 69 32.74 15.09 12.28
N ALA A 70 32.84 15.67 13.47
CA ALA A 70 33.21 17.08 13.66
C ALA A 70 34.55 17.20 14.40
N PHE A 71 35.35 18.18 13.99
CA PHE A 71 36.69 18.44 14.52
C PHE A 71 36.80 19.89 14.99
N GLU A 72 37.40 20.07 16.17
CA GLU A 72 37.84 21.35 16.70
C GLU A 72 39.33 21.25 17.05
N ILE A 73 40.10 22.29 16.74
CA ILE A 73 41.55 22.34 16.83
C ILE A 73 41.95 23.52 17.71
N GLU A 74 42.50 23.22 18.88
CA GLU A 74 43.07 24.24 19.75
C GLU A 74 44.55 24.49 19.38
N GLY A 75 44.82 25.72 18.92
CA GLY A 75 46.16 26.17 18.56
C GLY A 75 47.00 26.70 19.73
N SER A 76 48.00 27.51 19.38
CA SER A 76 49.15 27.87 20.24
C SER A 76 48.93 28.69 21.54
N THR A 77 47.72 29.19 21.85
CA THR A 77 47.45 29.92 23.13
C THR A 77 46.33 29.28 23.94
N PRO A 78 46.44 27.98 24.25
CA PRO A 78 45.33 27.21 24.77
C PRO A 78 45.02 27.60 26.21
N SER A 79 43.77 27.97 26.48
CA SER A 79 43.25 28.11 27.84
C SER A 79 42.27 26.98 28.14
N SER A 80 42.11 26.62 29.42
CA SER A 80 41.09 25.63 29.80
C SER A 80 39.69 26.06 29.34
N LYS A 81 39.39 27.36 29.33
CA LYS A 81 38.10 27.88 28.88
C LYS A 81 37.88 27.72 27.38
N TYR A 82 38.93 27.86 26.57
CA TYR A 82 38.82 27.63 25.12
C TYR A 82 38.59 26.15 24.81
N GLN A 83 39.36 25.24 25.43
CA GLN A 83 39.14 23.81 25.25
C GLN A 83 37.74 23.36 25.71
N ILE A 84 37.25 23.88 26.84
CA ILE A 84 35.87 23.63 27.28
C ILE A 84 34.85 24.18 26.26
N GLY A 85 35.10 25.37 25.71
CA GLY A 85 34.25 25.98 24.68
C GLY A 85 34.18 25.13 23.40
N ASN A 86 35.33 24.66 22.91
CA ASN A 86 35.40 23.80 21.72
C ASN A 86 34.73 22.45 21.95
N ILE A 87 34.91 21.85 23.13
CA ILE A 87 34.13 20.66 23.51
C ILE A 87 32.63 20.97 23.52
N GLY A 88 32.23 22.14 24.02
CA GLY A 88 30.85 22.64 23.94
C GLY A 88 30.32 22.72 22.51
N ASN A 89 31.10 23.27 21.58
CA ASN A 89 30.77 23.30 20.15
C ASN A 89 30.58 21.89 19.59
N LEU A 90 31.50 20.97 19.88
CA LEU A 90 31.42 19.57 19.43
C LEU A 90 30.15 18.88 19.96
N LEU A 91 29.80 19.08 21.22
CA LEU A 91 28.61 18.47 21.84
C LEU A 91 27.30 18.88 21.17
N ILE A 92 27.22 20.11 20.65
CA ILE A 92 26.04 20.58 19.92
C ILE A 92 26.09 20.30 18.42
N SER A 93 27.16 19.65 17.92
CA SER A 93 27.23 19.22 16.53
C SER A 93 26.25 18.07 16.26
N PRO A 94 25.63 18.02 15.06
CA PRO A 94 24.77 16.91 14.67
C PRO A 94 25.58 15.64 14.34
N CYS A 95 26.91 15.68 14.35
CA CYS A 95 27.77 14.54 14.03
C CYS A 95 27.77 13.48 15.14
N GLN A 96 27.88 12.20 14.75
CA GLN A 96 27.98 11.10 15.71
C GLN A 96 29.35 11.08 16.40
N TYR A 97 30.43 11.31 15.65
CA TYR A 97 31.81 11.28 16.17
C TYR A 97 32.39 12.69 16.35
N ARG A 98 33.11 12.91 17.44
CA ARG A 98 33.61 14.23 17.85
C ARG A 98 35.08 14.16 18.21
N PHE A 99 35.89 15.01 17.59
CA PHE A 99 37.34 15.01 17.78
C PHE A 99 37.83 16.38 18.23
N MET A 100 38.45 16.42 19.40
CA MET A 100 39.15 17.58 19.91
C MET A 100 40.65 17.37 19.73
N ILE A 101 41.28 18.25 18.96
CA ILE A 101 42.69 18.14 18.58
C ILE A 101 43.45 19.31 19.21
N VAL A 102 44.63 19.02 19.72
CA VAL A 102 45.55 20.06 20.20
C VAL A 102 46.88 19.95 19.50
N ASP A 103 47.55 21.10 19.34
CA ASP A 103 48.94 21.15 18.90
C ASP A 103 49.84 21.42 20.12
N ASN A 104 50.16 20.37 20.88
CA ASN A 104 50.94 20.52 22.10
C ASN A 104 52.38 20.99 21.81
N SER A 105 52.91 20.64 20.64
CA SER A 105 54.28 20.97 20.23
C SER A 105 54.49 22.46 20.02
N ASN A 106 53.48 23.16 19.49
CA ASN A 106 53.51 24.59 19.18
C ASN A 106 52.77 25.48 20.19
N ALA A 107 52.43 24.97 21.38
CA ALA A 107 51.84 25.75 22.46
C ALA A 107 52.84 26.79 23.02
N THR A 108 52.48 28.07 23.06
CA THR A 108 53.40 29.20 23.33
C THR A 108 53.68 29.49 24.79
N THR A 109 52.75 29.14 25.69
CA THR A 109 52.81 29.52 27.12
C THR A 109 53.04 28.33 28.06
N GLU A 110 52.63 27.11 27.69
CA GLU A 110 52.83 25.89 28.47
C GLU A 110 52.71 24.65 27.57
N LYS A 111 53.71 23.75 27.58
CA LYS A 111 53.70 22.48 26.82
C LYS A 111 52.87 21.38 27.51
N ASP A 112 51.75 21.75 28.12
CA ASP A 112 50.87 20.84 28.89
C ASP A 112 49.41 20.82 28.38
N THR A 113 49.21 21.31 27.16
CA THR A 113 47.92 21.48 26.51
C THR A 113 47.17 20.15 26.36
N TYR A 114 47.89 19.10 26.00
CA TYR A 114 47.32 17.76 25.83
C TYR A 114 46.87 17.16 27.17
N ARG A 115 47.76 17.13 28.18
CA ARG A 115 47.43 16.57 29.51
C ARG A 115 46.25 17.32 30.16
N ARG A 116 46.22 18.65 30.01
CA ARG A 116 45.10 19.48 30.46
C ARG A 116 43.80 19.09 29.76
N GLY A 117 43.81 18.94 28.44
CA GLY A 117 42.61 18.60 27.69
C GLY A 117 42.12 17.18 27.95
N VAL A 118 43.01 16.21 28.20
CA VAL A 118 42.61 14.87 28.69
C VAL A 118 41.88 14.96 30.03
N LYS A 119 42.34 15.80 30.97
CA LYS A 119 41.65 16.03 32.24
C LYS A 119 40.29 16.69 32.03
N ILE A 120 40.21 17.70 31.17
CA ILE A 120 38.95 18.39 30.85
C ILE A 120 37.96 17.40 30.23
N THR A 121 38.40 16.62 29.24
CA THR A 121 37.56 15.61 28.59
C THR A 121 37.00 14.61 29.61
N ARG A 122 37.84 14.13 30.54
CA ARG A 122 37.39 13.28 31.64
C ARG A 122 36.36 13.98 32.54
N THR A 123 36.63 15.23 32.94
CA THR A 123 35.69 16.02 33.74
C THR A 123 34.35 16.22 33.03
N VAL A 124 34.37 16.47 31.72
CA VAL A 124 33.14 16.59 30.92
C VAL A 124 32.41 15.25 30.87
N HIS A 125 33.11 14.14 30.62
CA HIS A 125 32.51 12.81 30.62
C HIS A 125 31.84 12.45 31.94
N GLU A 126 32.45 12.80 33.08
CA GLU A 126 31.87 12.57 34.41
C GLU A 126 30.63 13.43 34.67
N ASN A 127 30.58 14.66 34.15
CA ASN A 127 29.49 15.60 34.44
C ASN A 127 28.27 15.44 33.50
N ILE A 128 28.50 15.12 32.22
CA ILE A 128 27.44 15.10 31.20
C ILE A 128 27.42 13.81 30.35
N GLY A 129 28.28 12.84 30.65
CA GLY A 129 28.36 11.54 29.98
C GLY A 129 29.37 11.48 28.83
N ASP A 130 29.64 10.25 28.37
CA ASP A 130 30.50 9.97 27.22
C ASP A 130 29.69 10.26 25.93
N HIS A 131 30.00 11.37 25.25
CA HIS A 131 29.38 11.78 23.97
C HIS A 131 30.28 11.41 22.77
N GLN A 132 31.01 10.30 22.91
CA GLN A 132 32.00 9.81 21.94
C GLN A 132 33.05 10.87 21.54
N ILE A 133 33.50 11.68 22.52
CA ILE A 133 34.55 12.66 22.30
C ILE A 133 35.91 11.97 22.37
N VAL A 134 36.67 12.09 21.30
CA VAL A 134 38.05 11.63 21.17
C VAL A 134 38.97 12.84 21.27
N PHE A 135 39.92 12.79 22.20
CA PHE A 135 40.86 13.86 22.44
C PHE A 135 42.26 13.38 22.05
N ILE A 136 42.90 14.05 21.08
CA ILE A 136 44.20 13.64 20.54
C ILE A 136 45.13 14.84 20.36
N ASP A 137 46.43 14.56 20.29
CA ASP A 137 47.41 15.53 19.80
C ASP A 137 47.53 15.44 18.28
N ALA A 138 47.82 16.57 17.62
CA ALA A 138 48.01 16.65 16.18
C ALA A 138 49.11 15.68 15.66
N SER A 139 50.12 15.38 16.48
CA SER A 139 51.17 14.42 16.12
C SER A 139 50.63 12.99 15.95
N MET A 140 49.48 12.67 16.54
CA MET A 140 48.86 11.34 16.43
C MET A 140 48.18 11.12 15.07
N LEU A 141 48.07 12.18 14.26
CA LEU A 141 47.63 12.11 12.88
C LEU A 141 48.81 11.87 11.91
N ASP A 142 50.06 11.93 12.39
CA ASP A 142 51.24 11.66 11.56
C ASP A 142 51.45 10.17 11.37
N ASN A 143 51.97 9.78 10.20
CA ASN A 143 52.32 8.40 9.86
C ASN A 143 51.16 7.40 10.02
N LEU A 144 49.93 7.82 9.69
CA LEU A 144 48.83 6.88 9.52
C LEU A 144 49.15 5.95 8.33
N ASP A 145 48.97 4.64 8.52
CA ASP A 145 49.11 3.65 7.45
C ASP A 145 48.10 3.95 6.32
N VAL A 146 48.36 3.45 5.11
CA VAL A 146 47.42 3.62 3.98
C VAL A 146 46.07 3.04 4.37
N ILE A 147 45.06 3.90 4.36
CA ILE A 147 43.70 3.53 4.75
C ILE A 147 42.85 3.36 3.50
N SER A 148 42.07 2.28 3.45
CA SER A 148 41.04 2.07 2.42
C SER A 148 39.89 3.07 2.58
N PRO A 149 39.08 3.29 1.54
CA PRO A 149 37.84 4.05 1.69
C PRO A 149 36.87 3.36 2.67
N THR A 150 36.12 4.15 3.42
CA THR A 150 35.03 3.68 4.28
C THR A 150 33.90 3.15 3.42
N ARG A 151 33.36 1.98 3.76
CA ARG A 151 32.24 1.38 3.03
C ARG A 151 31.00 1.26 3.91
N ILE A 152 29.85 1.40 3.26
CA ILE A 152 28.54 1.18 3.87
C ILE A 152 28.08 -0.21 3.45
N HIS A 153 27.71 -1.03 4.42
CA HIS A 153 26.99 -2.27 4.22
C HIS A 153 25.62 -2.14 4.85
N PHE A 154 24.61 -2.39 4.05
CA PHE A 154 23.24 -2.53 4.49
C PHE A 154 22.74 -3.91 4.08
N LYS A 155 21.99 -4.54 4.98
CA LYS A 155 21.14 -5.68 4.65
C LYS A 155 19.70 -5.22 4.80
N ASN A 156 18.89 -5.40 3.77
CA ASN A 156 17.43 -5.31 3.85
C ASN A 156 16.86 -6.55 4.56
N ASP A 157 17.44 -6.89 5.72
CA ASP A 157 16.92 -7.92 6.60
C ASP A 157 16.03 -7.20 7.62
N HIS A 158 14.72 -7.17 7.38
CA HIS A 158 13.76 -6.83 8.42
C HIS A 158 13.76 -7.96 9.45
N ILE A 159 14.48 -7.78 10.55
CA ILE A 159 14.46 -8.74 11.64
C ILE A 159 13.29 -8.38 12.55
N THR A 160 12.12 -8.93 12.24
CA THR A 160 10.95 -8.88 13.11
C THR A 160 11.07 -9.92 14.22
N ARG A 161 10.52 -9.63 15.40
CA ARG A 161 10.30 -10.63 16.45
C ARG A 161 8.80 -10.83 16.63
N ASP A 162 8.32 -12.05 16.41
CA ASP A 162 6.90 -12.42 16.62
C ASP A 162 6.44 -12.23 18.08
N ASN A 163 7.36 -12.22 19.04
CA ASN A 163 7.06 -12.10 20.46
C ASN A 163 7.60 -10.77 21.01
N GLY A 164 6.80 -9.71 20.86
CA GLY A 164 7.07 -8.41 21.48
C GLY A 164 7.28 -8.53 22.98
N SER A 165 8.30 -7.86 23.51
CA SER A 165 8.64 -7.94 24.93
C SER A 165 7.77 -7.01 25.79
N GLY A 166 6.49 -7.38 25.94
CA GLY A 166 5.59 -6.79 26.93
C GLY A 166 5.25 -5.32 26.67
N GLY A 167 4.27 -5.07 25.80
CA GLY A 167 3.72 -3.74 25.54
C GLY A 167 2.35 -3.84 24.86
N GLU A 168 1.47 -2.90 25.16
CA GLU A 168 0.05 -2.86 24.78
C GLU A 168 -0.23 -3.20 23.31
N THR A 169 -1.33 -3.92 23.03
CA THR A 169 -1.80 -4.26 21.67
C THR A 169 -1.88 -3.04 20.73
N LYS A 170 -2.07 -1.84 21.30
CA LYS A 170 -2.18 -0.56 20.57
C LYS A 170 -0.87 -0.09 19.92
N SER A 171 0.30 -0.38 20.50
CA SER A 171 1.58 0.07 19.94
C SER A 171 1.98 -0.71 18.69
N LYS A 172 1.46 -1.93 18.50
CA LYS A 172 1.74 -2.77 17.32
C LYS A 172 1.28 -2.12 16.00
N LEU A 173 0.11 -1.47 16.00
CA LEU A 173 -0.40 -0.80 14.80
C LEU A 173 0.46 0.41 14.42
N ILE A 174 0.88 1.19 15.42
CA ILE A 174 1.76 2.34 15.22
C ILE A 174 3.14 1.87 14.74
N ASN A 175 3.66 0.78 15.31
CA ASN A 175 4.92 0.17 14.88
C ASN A 175 4.86 -0.23 13.39
N LYS A 176 3.79 -0.89 12.94
CA LYS A 176 3.58 -1.19 11.51
C LYS A 176 3.64 0.07 10.62
N LYS A 177 2.97 1.17 11.01
CA LYS A 177 3.01 2.44 10.26
C LYS A 177 4.43 3.03 10.20
N VAL A 178 5.18 2.97 11.30
CA VAL A 178 6.57 3.42 11.32
C VAL A 178 7.46 2.56 10.42
N LEU A 179 7.30 1.22 10.47
CA LEU A 179 8.05 0.30 9.61
C LEU A 179 7.75 0.55 8.12
N ALA A 180 6.50 0.87 7.78
CA ALA A 180 6.10 1.24 6.43
C ALA A 180 6.82 2.50 5.92
N GLU A 181 6.92 3.54 6.76
CA GLU A 181 7.71 4.73 6.41
C GLU A 181 9.19 4.42 6.23
N LEU A 182 9.73 3.39 6.87
CA LEU A 182 11.13 3.01 6.70
C LEU A 182 11.35 2.01 5.57
N ALA A 183 10.29 1.41 5.01
CA ALA A 183 10.38 0.32 4.04
C ALA A 183 11.01 0.74 2.69
N HIS A 184 10.91 2.02 2.32
CA HIS A 184 11.55 2.55 1.11
C HIS A 184 13.05 2.81 1.30
N THR A 185 13.56 2.75 2.53
CA THR A 185 14.97 2.99 2.84
C THR A 185 15.77 1.70 2.75
N ASN A 186 17.06 1.81 2.48
CA ASN A 186 17.99 0.67 2.54
C ASN A 186 18.65 0.55 3.92
N LEU A 187 17.93 0.89 4.99
CA LEU A 187 18.45 0.78 6.36
C LEU A 187 18.23 -0.62 6.91
N SER A 188 19.18 -1.10 7.73
CA SER A 188 18.98 -2.27 8.57
C SER A 188 18.12 -1.90 9.78
N ILE A 189 16.90 -2.42 9.77
CA ILE A 189 15.85 -2.15 10.76
C ILE A 189 15.73 -3.31 11.73
N SER A 190 15.65 -3.02 13.03
CA SER A 190 15.48 -4.03 14.07
C SER A 190 14.58 -3.50 15.18
N GLU A 191 13.64 -4.34 15.60
CA GLU A 191 12.79 -4.05 16.75
C GLU A 191 13.48 -4.45 18.08
N ASP A 192 13.13 -3.77 19.18
CA ASP A 192 13.63 -4.07 20.53
C ASP A 192 15.18 -4.09 20.63
N LYS A 193 15.86 -3.22 19.85
CA LYS A 193 17.32 -3.26 19.73
C LYS A 193 17.99 -2.68 20.96
N GLU A 194 18.89 -3.46 21.54
CA GLU A 194 19.78 -3.01 22.61
C GLU A 194 20.98 -2.23 22.04
N PRO A 195 21.25 -0.99 22.50
CA PRO A 195 22.39 -0.21 22.04
C PRO A 195 23.74 -0.86 22.35
N GLU A 196 24.64 -0.94 21.36
CA GLU A 196 25.98 -1.49 21.56
C GLU A 196 26.87 -0.64 22.46
N TYR A 197 26.47 0.62 22.69
CA TYR A 197 27.16 1.58 23.56
C TYR A 197 27.51 0.99 24.94
N PHE A 198 26.62 0.21 25.54
CA PHE A 198 26.87 -0.41 26.85
C PHE A 198 27.92 -1.52 26.81
N LYS A 199 28.05 -2.25 25.69
CA LYS A 199 29.14 -3.20 25.50
C LYS A 199 30.48 -2.47 25.43
N MET A 200 30.51 -1.30 24.77
CA MET A 200 31.71 -0.46 24.67
C MET A 200 32.12 0.05 26.06
N LEU A 201 31.19 0.66 26.80
CA LEU A 201 31.44 1.14 28.17
C LEU A 201 31.90 0.02 29.10
N PHE A 202 31.19 -1.12 29.09
CA PHE A 202 31.50 -2.25 29.97
C PHE A 202 32.89 -2.84 29.69
N SER A 203 33.35 -2.80 28.44
CA SER A 203 34.70 -3.27 28.10
C SER A 203 35.80 -2.53 28.87
N LEU A 204 35.59 -1.24 29.12
CA LEU A 204 36.49 -0.39 29.90
C LEU A 204 36.22 -0.51 31.41
N GLU A 205 34.95 -0.40 31.83
CA GLU A 205 34.59 -0.43 33.26
C GLU A 205 34.93 -1.76 33.94
N LYS A 206 34.86 -2.87 33.21
CA LYS A 206 35.29 -4.18 33.73
C LYS A 206 36.72 -4.18 34.26
N GLN A 207 37.61 -3.34 33.72
CA GLN A 207 38.99 -3.19 34.20
C GLN A 207 39.09 -2.35 35.48
N ARG A 208 38.07 -1.52 35.78
CA ARG A 208 38.01 -0.59 36.90
C ARG A 208 37.25 -1.14 38.11
N LEU A 209 36.52 -2.25 37.95
CA LEU A 209 35.77 -2.90 39.01
C LEU A 209 36.69 -3.34 40.16
N ILE A 210 36.50 -2.75 41.34
CA ILE A 210 37.19 -3.15 42.58
C ILE A 210 36.70 -4.53 43.06
N SER A 211 35.40 -4.81 42.88
CA SER A 211 34.78 -6.10 43.20
C SER A 211 34.07 -6.65 41.95
N PRO A 212 34.19 -7.95 41.66
CA PRO A 212 33.47 -8.58 40.56
C PRO A 212 32.01 -8.93 40.93
N THR A 213 31.47 -8.44 42.05
CA THR A 213 30.10 -8.74 42.50
C THR A 213 29.31 -7.50 42.90
N TYR A 214 27.97 -7.59 42.80
CA TYR A 214 27.03 -6.56 43.24
C TYR A 214 25.86 -7.15 44.03
N THR A 215 25.26 -6.33 44.89
CA THR A 215 24.10 -6.70 45.70
C THR A 215 22.85 -6.80 44.83
N VAL A 216 22.17 -7.96 44.84
CA VAL A 216 20.88 -8.17 44.17
C VAL A 216 19.70 -8.27 45.13
N GLU A 217 19.96 -8.56 46.40
CA GLU A 217 18.96 -8.60 47.47
C GLU A 217 19.55 -7.83 48.66
N PRO A 218 19.19 -6.55 48.84
CA PRO A 218 19.82 -5.70 49.84
C PRO A 218 19.53 -6.16 51.28
N VAL A 219 18.40 -6.83 51.52
CA VAL A 219 18.01 -7.29 52.86
C VAL A 219 18.89 -8.44 53.35
N LYS A 220 19.23 -9.39 52.47
CA LYS A 220 20.10 -10.54 52.80
C LYS A 220 21.54 -10.35 52.33
N PHE A 221 21.85 -9.18 51.77
CA PHE A 221 23.12 -8.87 51.11
C PHE A 221 23.58 -9.92 50.09
N LYS A 222 22.63 -10.57 49.41
CA LYS A 222 22.96 -11.59 48.40
C LYS A 222 23.72 -10.91 47.25
N GLN A 223 24.93 -11.40 47.00
CA GLN A 223 25.80 -10.91 45.93
C GLN A 223 25.64 -11.78 44.67
N LYS A 224 25.71 -11.15 43.48
CA LYS A 224 25.89 -11.84 42.19
C LYS A 224 27.13 -11.33 41.49
N GLN A 225 27.74 -12.19 40.67
CA GLN A 225 28.90 -11.82 39.86
C GLN A 225 28.50 -10.95 38.67
N ILE A 226 29.30 -9.93 38.40
CA ILE A 226 29.22 -9.07 37.21
C ILE A 226 29.96 -9.79 36.08
N LYS A 227 29.22 -10.37 35.13
CA LYS A 227 29.79 -11.16 34.04
C LYS A 227 29.72 -10.43 32.70
N THR A 228 28.63 -9.72 32.48
CA THR A 228 28.28 -9.04 31.23
C THR A 228 27.82 -7.61 31.52
N ASP A 229 27.79 -6.80 30.48
CA ASP A 229 27.14 -5.48 30.45
C ASP A 229 25.70 -5.54 31.00
N LYS A 230 24.89 -6.53 30.59
CA LYS A 230 23.51 -6.72 31.10
C LYS A 230 23.41 -6.99 32.60
N SER A 231 24.47 -7.54 33.20
CA SER A 231 24.50 -7.77 34.65
C SER A 231 24.88 -6.50 35.44
N TYR A 232 25.33 -5.45 34.75
CA TYR A 232 25.86 -4.23 35.38
C TYR A 232 25.03 -2.99 35.06
N TYR A 233 24.62 -2.84 33.80
CA TYR A 233 23.82 -1.72 33.32
C TYR A 233 22.36 -2.14 33.10
N TYR A 234 21.46 -1.19 33.35
CA TYR A 234 20.17 -1.19 32.66
C TYR A 234 20.43 -0.83 31.20
N ILE A 235 20.02 -1.70 30.29
CA ILE A 235 20.14 -1.50 28.85
C ILE A 235 18.72 -1.30 28.31
N PRO A 236 18.36 -0.09 27.86
CA PRO A 236 17.05 0.13 27.24
C PRO A 236 16.98 -0.66 25.94
N LYS A 237 15.78 -1.14 25.64
CA LYS A 237 15.44 -1.65 24.31
C LYS A 237 14.77 -0.52 23.58
N ILE A 238 15.32 -0.15 22.43
CA ILE A 238 14.72 0.85 21.56
C ILE A 238 13.67 0.14 20.71
N ASP A 239 12.43 0.62 20.71
CA ASP A 239 11.31 -0.04 20.04
C ASP A 239 11.65 -0.37 18.58
N ILE A 240 12.18 0.61 17.83
CA ILE A 240 12.70 0.40 16.48
C ILE A 240 14.03 1.12 16.33
N SER A 241 15.03 0.42 15.82
CA SER A 241 16.34 0.97 15.48
C SER A 241 16.60 0.79 13.99
N ALA A 242 16.82 1.90 13.28
CA ALA A 242 17.23 1.91 11.88
C ALA A 242 18.65 2.47 11.74
N GLY A 243 19.50 1.79 10.96
CA GLY A 243 20.90 2.17 10.79
C GLY A 243 21.59 1.33 9.73
N PHE A 244 22.91 1.41 9.67
CA PHE A 244 23.72 0.68 8.69
C PHE A 244 25.04 0.27 9.31
N THR A 245 25.77 -0.64 8.66
CA THR A 245 27.10 -1.07 9.15
C THR A 245 28.18 -0.37 8.33
N ILE A 246 29.18 0.18 9.01
CA ILE A 246 30.39 0.69 8.36
C ILE A 246 31.52 -0.33 8.47
N THR A 247 32.35 -0.41 7.44
CA THR A 247 33.53 -1.28 7.39
C THR A 247 34.73 -0.52 6.84
N ASP A 248 35.90 -1.15 6.94
CA ASP A 248 37.15 -0.67 6.36
C ASP A 248 37.58 0.70 6.94
N GLY A 249 37.71 1.71 6.08
CA GLY A 249 38.58 2.86 6.32
C GLY A 249 38.44 3.58 7.65
N PHE A 250 37.22 3.99 8.01
CA PHE A 250 37.01 4.72 9.26
C PHE A 250 37.34 3.87 10.50
N ILE A 251 37.12 2.55 10.47
CA ILE A 251 37.46 1.65 11.57
C ILE A 251 38.98 1.54 11.70
N ASP A 252 39.69 1.43 10.58
CA ASP A 252 41.15 1.42 10.56
C ASP A 252 41.73 2.73 11.10
N PHE A 253 41.13 3.87 10.74
CA PHE A 253 41.49 5.18 11.31
C PHE A 253 41.34 5.20 12.84
N LEU A 254 40.20 4.76 13.37
CA LEU A 254 40.00 4.68 14.83
C LEU A 254 40.97 3.69 15.50
N MET A 255 41.25 2.55 14.86
CA MET A 255 42.21 1.57 15.35
C MET A 255 43.62 2.17 15.45
N GLN A 256 44.08 2.89 14.42
CA GLN A 256 45.38 3.55 14.42
C GLN A 256 45.48 4.63 15.51
N LEU A 257 44.43 5.45 15.69
CA LEU A 257 44.38 6.39 16.81
C LEU A 257 44.46 5.66 18.17
N ALA A 258 43.76 4.53 18.33
CA ALA A 258 43.80 3.72 19.54
C ALA A 258 45.19 3.11 19.81
N ILE A 259 45.97 2.83 18.77
CA ILE A 259 47.36 2.39 18.85
C ILE A 259 48.25 3.56 19.28
N HIS A 260 48.14 4.73 18.63
CA HIS A 260 48.93 5.92 18.93
C HIS A 260 48.70 6.45 20.35
N LEU A 261 47.48 6.36 20.87
CA LEU A 261 47.14 6.74 22.24
C LEU A 261 47.78 5.84 23.30
N LYS A 262 48.27 4.65 22.94
CA LYS A 262 48.92 3.69 23.86
C LYS A 262 48.07 3.41 25.10
N SER A 263 48.46 3.93 26.28
CA SER A 263 47.76 3.80 27.56
C SER A 263 46.60 4.76 27.70
N ASP A 264 46.63 5.91 27.03
CA ASP A 264 45.63 6.97 27.15
C ASP A 264 44.30 6.57 26.48
N VAL A 265 44.31 5.51 25.67
CA VAL A 265 43.11 4.91 25.08
C VAL A 265 42.05 4.54 26.14
N VAL A 266 42.45 4.34 27.40
CA VAL A 266 41.54 4.10 28.54
C VAL A 266 40.64 5.29 28.89
N HIS A 267 40.82 6.43 28.23
CA HIS A 267 39.95 7.61 28.35
C HIS A 267 38.86 7.65 27.27
N HIS A 268 38.90 6.74 26.30
CA HIS A 268 38.00 6.73 25.14
C HIS A 268 37.36 5.34 24.97
N PRO A 269 36.15 5.11 25.49
CA PRO A 269 35.50 3.78 25.47
C PRO A 269 35.41 3.16 24.08
N LEU A 270 35.05 3.93 23.05
CA LEU A 270 34.98 3.48 21.66
C LEU A 270 36.33 2.95 21.15
N LEU A 271 37.41 3.75 21.30
CA LEU A 271 38.74 3.36 20.84
C LEU A 271 39.29 2.16 21.63
N TYR A 272 39.02 2.10 22.93
CA TYR A 272 39.38 0.96 23.76
C TYR A 272 38.66 -0.31 23.29
N PHE A 273 37.36 -0.22 23.00
CA PHE A 273 36.55 -1.32 22.50
C PHE A 273 37.05 -1.82 21.14
N ILE A 274 37.27 -0.91 20.19
CA ILE A 274 37.82 -1.24 18.86
C ILE A 274 39.15 -1.99 18.99
N LYS A 275 40.08 -1.45 19.77
CA LYS A 275 41.41 -2.04 19.99
C LYS A 275 41.36 -3.41 20.66
N THR A 276 40.56 -3.56 21.71
CA THR A 276 40.54 -4.79 22.51
C THR A 276 39.72 -5.90 21.90
N LYS A 277 38.67 -5.57 21.15
CA LYS A 277 37.81 -6.54 20.48
C LYS A 277 38.21 -6.82 19.03
N LYS A 278 39.16 -6.07 18.47
CA LYS A 278 39.56 -6.14 17.06
C LYS A 278 38.34 -6.02 16.15
N VAL A 279 37.56 -4.96 16.39
CA VAL A 279 36.33 -4.67 15.65
C VAL A 279 36.69 -4.41 14.18
N THR A 280 36.04 -5.11 13.26
CA THR A 280 36.20 -4.95 11.81
C THR A 280 34.94 -4.38 11.14
N GLU A 281 33.83 -4.36 11.86
CA GLU A 281 32.54 -3.84 11.42
C GLU A 281 31.91 -3.07 12.59
N LEU A 282 31.31 -1.91 12.33
CA LEU A 282 30.68 -1.09 13.36
C LEU A 282 29.27 -0.73 12.92
N TYR A 283 28.28 -1.06 13.75
CA TYR A 283 26.91 -0.59 13.51
C TYR A 283 26.82 0.91 13.78
N TYR A 284 26.34 1.66 12.79
CA TYR A 284 26.05 3.07 12.87
C TYR A 284 24.56 3.28 13.23
N PRO A 285 24.25 3.69 14.48
CA PRO A 285 22.88 3.87 14.95
C PRO A 285 22.31 5.20 14.44
N LEU A 286 21.77 5.22 13.23
CA LEU A 286 21.29 6.44 12.58
C LEU A 286 20.02 7.00 13.26
N LEU A 287 18.95 6.20 13.34
CA LEU A 287 17.64 6.62 13.81
C LEU A 287 17.10 5.65 14.87
N GLY A 288 16.82 6.16 16.07
CA GLY A 288 16.16 5.44 17.15
C GLY A 288 14.72 5.92 17.30
N ILE A 289 13.76 4.99 17.40
CA ILE A 289 12.34 5.33 17.45
C ILE A 289 11.74 4.69 18.68
N GLU A 290 11.00 5.49 19.43
CA GLU A 290 10.27 5.08 20.63
C GLU A 290 8.81 5.50 20.48
N ILE A 291 7.89 4.57 20.76
CA ILE A 291 6.46 4.69 20.52
C ILE A 291 5.74 4.75 21.86
N GLU A 292 4.98 5.83 22.08
CA GLU A 292 4.24 6.03 23.32
C GLU A 292 2.74 6.22 23.06
N THR A 293 1.93 5.29 23.58
CA THR A 293 0.47 5.29 23.48
C THR A 293 -0.23 5.96 24.66
N ALA A 294 0.46 6.15 25.78
CA ALA A 294 -0.13 6.65 27.02
C ALA A 294 0.57 7.94 27.51
N ASN A 295 -0.23 8.94 27.89
CA ASN A 295 0.28 10.15 28.53
C ASN A 295 0.69 9.85 29.99
N SER A 296 1.89 9.30 30.16
CA SER A 296 2.40 8.83 31.45
C SER A 296 3.88 9.18 31.64
N LYS A 297 4.43 8.88 32.83
CA LYS A 297 5.87 9.04 33.10
C LYS A 297 6.76 8.17 32.19
N HIS A 298 6.19 7.16 31.54
CA HIS A 298 6.91 6.30 30.58
C HIS A 298 7.41 7.11 29.38
N ALA A 299 6.61 8.07 28.91
CA ALA A 299 6.94 8.97 27.81
C ALA A 299 8.29 9.69 27.98
N ILE A 300 8.64 10.07 29.22
CA ILE A 300 9.91 10.75 29.50
C ILE A 300 11.07 9.78 29.32
N GLY A 301 10.92 8.53 29.75
CA GLY A 301 11.91 7.48 29.53
C GLY A 301 12.13 7.20 28.05
N SER A 302 11.04 7.05 27.30
CA SER A 302 11.01 6.85 25.85
C SER A 302 11.71 8.01 25.11
N LEU A 303 11.43 9.27 25.47
CA LEU A 303 12.11 10.44 24.91
C LEU A 303 13.63 10.47 25.19
N LEU A 304 14.04 10.11 26.41
CA LEU A 304 15.45 10.04 26.78
C LEU A 304 16.17 8.92 26.01
N ASN A 305 15.51 7.79 25.78
CA ASN A 305 16.07 6.70 24.98
C ASN A 305 16.25 7.12 23.51
N ALA A 306 15.19 7.65 22.87
CA ALA A 306 15.22 8.08 21.47
C ALA A 306 16.29 9.14 21.19
N SER A 307 16.59 10.01 22.16
CA SER A 307 17.59 11.07 22.01
C SER A 307 19.04 10.65 22.30
N ARG A 308 19.28 9.54 23.00
CA ARG A 308 20.61 9.28 23.58
C ARG A 308 21.51 8.34 22.77
N TYR A 309 20.93 7.30 22.16
CA TYR A 309 21.72 6.16 21.67
C TYR A 309 21.90 6.13 20.15
N HIS A 310 21.17 6.98 19.44
CA HIS A 310 21.22 7.14 17.99
C HIS A 310 21.56 8.58 17.62
N GLN A 311 22.06 8.78 16.41
CA GLN A 311 22.38 10.13 15.93
C GLN A 311 21.13 11.01 15.90
N PHE A 312 20.03 10.47 15.39
CA PHE A 312 18.70 11.09 15.38
C PHE A 312 17.67 10.20 16.09
N GLY A 313 16.58 10.81 16.54
CA GLY A 313 15.50 10.13 17.23
C GLY A 313 14.12 10.54 16.75
N TRP A 314 13.18 9.60 16.71
CA TRP A 314 11.75 9.89 16.63
C TRP A 314 11.09 9.53 17.96
N PHE A 315 10.32 10.49 18.47
CA PHE A 315 9.36 10.25 19.54
C PHE A 315 7.98 10.22 18.90
N VAL A 316 7.39 9.02 18.83
CA VAL A 316 6.11 8.78 18.17
C VAL A 316 5.02 8.71 19.22
N GLY A 317 3.97 9.53 19.09
CA GLY A 317 2.84 9.50 20.01
C GLY A 317 1.69 10.37 19.53
N SER A 318 0.57 10.35 20.27
CA SER A 318 -0.58 11.19 19.94
C SER A 318 -0.27 12.67 20.15
N ASN A 319 -1.01 13.55 19.47
CA ASN A 319 -0.86 15.00 19.66
C ASN A 319 -1.06 15.45 21.13
N GLU A 320 -1.81 14.69 21.93
CA GLU A 320 -1.98 14.94 23.36
C GLU A 320 -0.66 14.90 24.13
N ILE A 321 0.30 14.05 23.75
CA ILE A 321 1.57 13.90 24.47
C ILE A 321 2.64 14.89 24.00
N LYS A 322 2.39 15.63 22.92
CA LYS A 322 3.34 16.60 22.34
C LYS A 322 3.82 17.64 23.35
N HIS A 323 2.96 18.07 24.28
CA HIS A 323 3.36 19.04 25.31
C HIS A 323 4.46 18.50 26.25
N VAL A 324 4.46 17.19 26.54
CA VAL A 324 5.52 16.52 27.32
C VAL A 324 6.81 16.54 26.52
N PHE A 325 6.74 16.16 25.25
CA PHE A 325 7.88 16.23 24.33
C PHE A 325 8.47 17.65 24.30
N ASP A 326 7.66 18.67 23.99
CA ASP A 326 8.12 20.06 23.85
C ASP A 326 8.79 20.57 25.15
N THR A 327 8.20 20.24 26.31
CA THR A 327 8.72 20.63 27.62
C THR A 327 10.12 20.04 27.87
N TYR A 328 10.26 18.72 27.72
CA TYR A 328 11.52 18.05 28.03
C TYR A 328 12.58 18.26 26.94
N GLN A 329 12.18 18.33 25.68
CA GLN A 329 13.08 18.68 24.58
C GLN A 329 13.73 20.05 24.83
N TYR A 330 12.93 21.04 25.22
CA TYR A 330 13.42 22.39 25.54
C TYR A 330 14.29 22.40 26.79
N HIS A 331 13.81 21.86 27.92
CA HIS A 331 14.50 21.96 29.21
C HIS A 331 15.76 21.09 29.31
N LEU A 332 15.81 19.96 28.62
CA LEU A 332 16.98 19.07 28.59
C LEU A 332 17.88 19.30 27.36
N GLY A 333 17.47 20.17 26.43
CA GLY A 333 18.24 20.50 25.24
C GLY A 333 18.39 19.32 24.27
N LEU A 334 17.36 18.48 24.12
CA LEU A 334 17.37 17.30 23.25
C LEU A 334 17.18 17.72 21.79
N ARG A 335 18.27 18.04 21.09
CA ARG A 335 18.21 18.64 19.74
C ARG A 335 18.09 17.64 18.60
N ASN A 336 18.37 16.36 18.87
CA ASN A 336 18.43 15.32 17.85
C ASN A 336 17.16 14.46 17.78
N VAL A 337 16.14 14.78 18.57
CA VAL A 337 14.87 14.05 18.57
C VAL A 337 13.75 14.91 17.99
N THR A 338 12.92 14.31 17.15
CA THR A 338 11.77 14.94 16.49
C THR A 338 10.48 14.25 16.92
N PHE A 339 9.43 15.03 17.17
CA PHE A 339 8.09 14.50 17.44
C PHE A 339 7.42 14.06 16.14
N ARG A 340 6.81 12.88 16.15
CA ARG A 340 5.96 12.38 15.06
C ARG A 340 4.58 12.06 15.62
N SER A 341 3.55 12.71 15.09
CA SER A 341 2.18 12.36 15.48
C SER A 341 1.81 10.99 14.91
N THR A 342 1.08 10.19 15.68
CA THR A 342 0.43 8.96 15.19
C THR A 342 -0.53 9.21 14.03
N GLU A 343 -1.08 10.42 13.94
CA GLU A 343 -1.95 10.84 12.83
C GLU A 343 -1.15 11.19 11.56
N ASP A 344 0.08 11.69 11.70
CA ASP A 344 0.95 12.10 10.58
C ASP A 344 1.76 10.93 10.00
N LEU A 345 1.76 9.79 10.69
CA LEU A 345 2.38 8.58 10.16
C LEU A 345 1.56 8.11 8.97
N LYS A 346 2.18 8.17 7.78
CA LYS A 346 1.57 7.61 6.59
C LYS A 346 1.25 6.14 6.89
N SER A 347 0.00 5.74 6.75
CA SER A 347 -0.25 4.33 6.44
C SER A 347 0.59 3.99 5.22
N GLU A 348 1.05 2.75 5.09
CA GLU A 348 1.50 2.25 3.78
C GLU A 348 0.60 2.89 2.71
N GLU A 349 1.17 3.41 1.62
CA GLU A 349 0.42 3.40 0.35
C GLU A 349 0.24 1.92 -0.02
N THR A 350 -0.53 1.19 0.80
CA THR A 350 -1.24 0.00 0.38
C THR A 350 -2.29 0.53 -0.55
N GLY A 351 -2.22 0.14 -1.83
CA GLY A 351 -3.38 0.30 -2.66
C GLY A 351 -4.59 -0.35 -1.99
N MET A 352 -5.78 0.13 -2.33
CA MET A 352 -7.02 -0.37 -1.71
C MET A 352 -7.16 -1.89 -1.96
N LYS A 353 -7.29 -2.67 -0.89
CA LYS A 353 -7.26 -4.14 -0.90
C LYS A 353 -8.62 -4.73 -0.55
N PHE A 354 -9.08 -5.64 -1.41
CA PHE A 354 -10.35 -6.35 -1.25
C PHE A 354 -10.10 -7.83 -1.08
N LEU A 355 -10.59 -8.41 0.02
CA LEU A 355 -10.64 -9.85 0.23
C LEU A 355 -11.95 -10.41 -0.34
N LEU A 356 -11.87 -11.12 -1.46
CA LEU A 356 -13.00 -11.84 -2.04
C LEU A 356 -13.09 -13.25 -1.45
N VAL A 357 -14.25 -13.61 -0.90
CA VAL A 357 -14.51 -14.91 -0.26
C VAL A 357 -15.31 -15.79 -1.21
N GLN A 358 -14.78 -16.97 -1.55
CA GLN A 358 -15.49 -18.04 -2.24
C GLN A 358 -15.90 -19.14 -1.27
N PRO A 359 -17.14 -19.14 -0.78
CA PRO A 359 -17.67 -20.22 0.03
C PRO A 359 -17.82 -21.53 -0.77
N TYR A 360 -17.68 -22.66 -0.09
CA TYR A 360 -17.80 -24.00 -0.66
C TYR A 360 -18.97 -24.73 0.01
N TYR A 361 -19.94 -25.15 -0.80
CA TYR A 361 -21.15 -25.84 -0.38
C TYR A 361 -21.11 -27.30 -0.86
N ASP A 362 -20.96 -28.23 0.10
CA ASP A 362 -20.94 -29.68 -0.14
C ASP A 362 -22.35 -30.29 -0.34
N GLY A 363 -23.39 -29.46 -0.25
CA GLY A 363 -24.78 -29.86 -0.44
C GLY A 363 -25.42 -30.61 0.74
N LYS A 364 -24.83 -30.56 1.95
CA LYS A 364 -25.37 -31.14 3.20
C LYS A 364 -26.05 -30.13 4.14
N ASN A 365 -26.31 -28.91 3.68
CA ASN A 365 -27.06 -27.85 4.39
C ASN A 365 -26.57 -27.50 5.81
N LYS A 366 -25.35 -27.88 6.20
CA LYS A 366 -24.76 -27.50 7.49
C LYS A 366 -23.49 -26.70 7.24
N TYR A 367 -23.70 -25.40 7.08
CA TYR A 367 -22.64 -24.44 6.83
C TYR A 367 -21.99 -24.03 8.16
N ASN A 368 -20.66 -24.06 8.25
CA ASN A 368 -19.95 -23.61 9.45
C ASN A 368 -19.30 -22.26 9.16
N TYR A 369 -20.03 -21.20 9.50
CA TYR A 369 -19.58 -19.82 9.32
C TYR A 369 -18.35 -19.48 10.18
N GLU A 370 -18.25 -20.04 11.39
CA GLU A 370 -17.12 -19.80 12.31
C GLU A 370 -15.78 -20.14 11.64
N LYS A 371 -15.69 -21.29 10.94
CA LYS A 371 -14.46 -21.67 10.24
C LYS A 371 -14.03 -20.71 9.14
N ILE A 372 -14.97 -20.00 8.53
CA ILE A 372 -14.66 -19.02 7.49
C ILE A 372 -14.19 -17.73 8.14
N TYR A 373 -14.89 -17.28 9.19
CA TYR A 373 -14.51 -16.10 9.94
C TYR A 373 -13.13 -16.26 10.59
N ASP A 374 -12.83 -17.42 11.18
CA ASP A 374 -11.50 -17.73 11.73
C ASP A 374 -10.41 -17.61 10.65
N LYS A 375 -10.65 -18.18 9.46
CA LYS A 375 -9.72 -18.06 8.33
C LYS A 375 -9.58 -16.61 7.86
N ILE A 376 -10.67 -15.85 7.83
CA ILE A 376 -10.64 -14.43 7.43
C ILE A 376 -9.79 -13.65 8.44
N ILE A 377 -9.99 -13.85 9.75
CA ILE A 377 -9.19 -13.21 10.79
C ILE A 377 -7.71 -13.55 10.62
N ASP A 378 -7.37 -14.83 10.42
CA ASP A 378 -5.98 -15.25 10.19
C ASP A 378 -5.38 -14.56 8.96
N ILE A 379 -6.12 -14.53 7.84
CA ILE A 379 -5.70 -13.86 6.60
C ILE A 379 -5.52 -12.37 6.81
N THR A 380 -6.47 -11.67 7.45
CA THR A 380 -6.42 -10.20 7.59
C THR A 380 -5.41 -9.74 8.63
N LEU A 381 -5.00 -10.62 9.56
CA LEU A 381 -3.88 -10.36 10.48
C LEU A 381 -2.53 -10.35 9.74
N GLU A 382 -2.34 -11.27 8.79
CA GLU A 382 -1.13 -11.38 7.96
C GLU A 382 -1.15 -10.39 6.78
N HIS A 383 -2.30 -10.22 6.16
CA HIS A 383 -2.55 -9.40 4.98
C HIS A 383 -3.74 -8.45 5.24
N PRO A 384 -3.52 -7.27 5.84
CA PRO A 384 -4.58 -6.29 6.05
C PRO A 384 -5.30 -5.92 4.75
N VAL A 385 -6.62 -5.78 4.84
CA VAL A 385 -7.51 -5.41 3.72
C VAL A 385 -8.49 -4.33 4.16
N ASP A 386 -9.03 -3.59 3.20
CA ASP A 386 -9.99 -2.52 3.45
C ASP A 386 -11.44 -3.02 3.43
N LEU A 387 -11.72 -4.08 2.67
CA LEU A 387 -13.06 -4.67 2.57
C LEU A 387 -13.01 -6.19 2.41
N VAL A 388 -13.85 -6.90 3.17
CA VAL A 388 -14.14 -8.32 2.94
C VAL A 388 -15.48 -8.47 2.23
N VAL A 389 -15.49 -9.21 1.11
CA VAL A 389 -16.67 -9.35 0.24
C VAL A 389 -17.14 -10.81 0.19
N PHE A 390 -18.42 -11.02 0.48
CA PHE A 390 -19.09 -12.32 0.43
C PHE A 390 -20.10 -12.37 -0.73
N PRO A 391 -20.34 -13.54 -1.35
CA PRO A 391 -21.24 -13.63 -2.49
C PRO A 391 -22.71 -13.46 -2.10
N GLU A 392 -23.57 -13.39 -3.11
CA GLU A 392 -25.03 -13.43 -3.00
C GLU A 392 -25.48 -14.65 -2.18
N ALA A 393 -26.55 -14.47 -1.39
CA ALA A 393 -27.14 -15.51 -0.55
C ALA A 393 -26.11 -16.23 0.36
N PHE A 394 -25.09 -15.51 0.85
CA PHE A 394 -24.11 -16.08 1.77
C PHE A 394 -24.78 -16.50 3.09
N ILE A 395 -25.70 -15.67 3.60
CA ILE A 395 -26.47 -15.89 4.83
C ILE A 395 -27.97 -15.72 4.55
N LEU A 396 -28.79 -16.42 5.33
CA LEU A 396 -30.24 -16.22 5.39
C LEU A 396 -30.57 -15.08 6.35
N GLY A 397 -31.29 -14.07 5.88
CA GLY A 397 -31.70 -12.89 6.64
C GLY A 397 -33.19 -12.88 6.96
N ASN A 398 -33.57 -12.06 7.94
CA ASN A 398 -34.97 -11.80 8.27
C ASN A 398 -35.59 -10.86 7.20
N GLU A 399 -36.92 -10.74 7.20
CA GLU A 399 -37.66 -9.73 6.44
C GLU A 399 -37.35 -8.29 6.93
N ASP A 400 -36.88 -8.12 8.18
CA ASP A 400 -36.48 -6.82 8.72
C ASP A 400 -35.06 -6.43 8.29
N VAL A 401 -34.97 -5.39 7.47
CA VAL A 401 -33.73 -4.76 6.98
C VAL A 401 -32.82 -4.35 8.15
N THR A 402 -33.39 -3.84 9.25
CA THR A 402 -32.63 -3.42 10.45
C THR A 402 -31.92 -4.60 11.10
N GLU A 403 -32.59 -5.76 11.17
CA GLU A 403 -31.97 -6.97 11.71
C GLU A 403 -30.84 -7.49 10.80
N CYS A 404 -30.99 -7.38 9.48
CA CYS A 404 -29.96 -7.74 8.52
C CYS A 404 -28.73 -6.81 8.60
N ILE A 405 -28.96 -5.51 8.84
CA ILE A 405 -27.89 -4.54 9.12
C ILE A 405 -27.16 -4.93 10.41
N GLU A 406 -27.88 -5.17 11.52
CA GLU A 406 -27.28 -5.56 12.80
C GLU A 406 -26.50 -6.88 12.71
N MET A 407 -26.96 -7.83 11.90
CA MET A 407 -26.22 -9.04 11.59
C MET A 407 -24.90 -8.73 10.86
N THR A 408 -24.94 -7.85 9.87
CA THR A 408 -23.77 -7.39 9.10
C THR A 408 -22.76 -6.70 10.03
N LYS A 409 -23.23 -5.86 10.97
CA LYS A 409 -22.39 -5.24 12.01
C LYS A 409 -21.66 -6.26 12.86
N ARG A 410 -22.34 -7.33 13.28
CA ARG A 410 -21.72 -8.42 14.06
C ARG A 410 -20.62 -9.10 13.27
N ILE A 411 -20.85 -9.39 11.99
CA ILE A 411 -19.86 -10.05 11.13
C ILE A 411 -18.64 -9.15 10.90
N SER A 412 -18.85 -7.85 10.65
CA SER A 412 -17.76 -6.87 10.59
C SER A 412 -16.96 -6.82 11.88
N THR A 413 -17.64 -6.84 13.04
CA THR A 413 -16.98 -6.87 14.36
C THR A 413 -16.13 -8.13 14.54
N ILE A 414 -16.62 -9.30 14.09
CA ILE A 414 -15.86 -10.56 14.13
C ILE A 414 -14.63 -10.49 13.23
N CYS A 415 -14.78 -9.98 12.00
CA CYS A 415 -13.69 -9.85 11.03
C CYS A 415 -12.73 -8.69 11.36
N ASN A 416 -13.12 -7.79 12.26
CA ASN A 416 -12.43 -6.54 12.59
C ASN A 416 -12.05 -5.72 11.33
N THR A 417 -12.95 -5.71 10.34
CA THR A 417 -12.77 -5.09 9.02
C THR A 417 -14.16 -4.74 8.44
N PRO A 418 -14.30 -3.71 7.59
CA PRO A 418 -15.53 -3.50 6.81
C PRO A 418 -15.93 -4.75 6.01
N VAL A 419 -17.23 -4.97 5.86
CA VAL A 419 -17.77 -6.15 5.15
C VAL A 419 -18.88 -5.76 4.18
N LEU A 420 -18.95 -6.47 3.05
CA LEU A 420 -20.06 -6.46 2.10
C LEU A 420 -20.59 -7.89 1.96
N ILE A 421 -21.87 -8.10 2.31
CA ILE A 421 -22.45 -9.43 2.48
C ILE A 421 -23.71 -9.58 1.65
N GLY A 422 -23.78 -10.64 0.83
CA GLY A 422 -25.02 -11.06 0.19
C GLY A 422 -25.93 -11.83 1.16
N VAL A 423 -27.19 -11.42 1.24
CA VAL A 423 -28.22 -11.94 2.13
C VAL A 423 -29.43 -12.37 1.31
N SER A 424 -29.91 -13.60 1.54
CA SER A 424 -31.18 -14.07 1.01
C SER A 424 -32.24 -13.85 2.09
N SER A 425 -33.17 -12.93 1.86
CA SER A 425 -34.21 -12.57 2.83
C SER A 425 -35.33 -13.61 2.81
N ASP A 426 -35.91 -13.89 3.98
CA ASP A 426 -37.13 -14.70 4.11
C ASP A 426 -38.31 -14.17 3.26
N PHE A 427 -38.30 -12.88 2.90
CA PHE A 427 -39.31 -12.27 2.03
C PHE A 427 -39.20 -12.68 0.55
N GLY A 428 -38.09 -13.31 0.16
CA GLY A 428 -37.79 -13.75 -1.22
C GLY A 428 -36.93 -12.77 -2.05
N THR A 429 -36.46 -11.68 -1.44
CA THR A 429 -35.48 -10.76 -2.03
C THR A 429 -34.05 -11.23 -1.80
N GLU A 430 -33.18 -10.95 -2.77
CA GLU A 430 -31.73 -11.10 -2.61
C GLU A 430 -31.13 -9.72 -2.43
N GLU A 431 -30.36 -9.52 -1.37
CA GLU A 431 -29.91 -8.22 -0.90
C GLU A 431 -28.41 -8.24 -0.62
N ALA A 432 -27.79 -7.07 -0.61
CA ALA A 432 -26.40 -6.88 -0.25
C ALA A 432 -26.30 -5.79 0.81
N TYR A 433 -25.66 -6.12 1.92
CA TYR A 433 -25.50 -5.24 3.07
C TYR A 433 -24.02 -4.93 3.28
N PHE A 434 -23.71 -3.65 3.39
CA PHE A 434 -22.40 -3.17 3.75
C PHE A 434 -22.41 -2.56 5.15
N TYR A 435 -21.33 -2.75 5.89
CA TYR A 435 -21.09 -2.03 7.12
C TYR A 435 -19.60 -1.72 7.33
N ASN A 436 -19.33 -0.49 7.76
CA ASN A 436 -18.03 0.02 8.15
C ASN A 436 -18.08 0.54 9.60
N PRO A 437 -17.24 0.03 10.52
CA PRO A 437 -17.18 0.51 11.89
C PRO A 437 -16.43 1.85 12.06
N THR A 438 -15.93 2.46 10.98
CA THR A 438 -14.95 3.56 11.01
C THR A 438 -15.53 4.88 10.48
N THR A 439 -15.78 5.83 11.40
CA THR A 439 -15.83 7.31 11.22
C THR A 439 -16.98 7.98 10.42
N GLU A 440 -17.06 9.32 10.58
CA GLU A 440 -18.11 10.23 10.09
C GLU A 440 -17.99 10.63 8.60
N GLU A 441 -16.85 10.40 7.95
CA GLU A 441 -16.59 10.84 6.55
C GLU A 441 -16.77 9.72 5.51
N GLU A 442 -16.90 8.46 5.94
CA GLU A 442 -17.13 7.29 5.09
C GLU A 442 -18.57 6.78 5.22
N THR A 443 -18.99 5.92 4.30
CA THR A 443 -20.30 5.27 4.43
C THR A 443 -20.29 4.33 5.64
N GLU A 444 -21.20 4.52 6.60
CA GLU A 444 -21.36 3.60 7.72
C GLU A 444 -22.04 2.30 7.28
N TRP A 445 -23.12 2.40 6.51
CA TRP A 445 -23.89 1.25 6.03
C TRP A 445 -24.49 1.50 4.65
N LYS A 446 -24.76 0.44 3.90
CA LYS A 446 -25.51 0.47 2.64
C LYS A 446 -26.37 -0.78 2.49
N LEU A 447 -27.51 -0.60 1.83
CA LEU A 447 -28.35 -1.65 1.27
C LEU A 447 -28.35 -1.60 -0.26
N TYR A 448 -28.29 -2.76 -0.90
CA TYR A 448 -28.68 -2.94 -2.30
C TYR A 448 -29.62 -4.14 -2.41
N ALA A 449 -30.67 -4.03 -3.20
CA ALA A 449 -31.63 -5.09 -3.47
C ALA A 449 -31.56 -5.50 -4.94
N LYS A 450 -31.67 -6.80 -5.21
CA LYS A 450 -31.55 -7.34 -6.56
C LYS A 450 -32.74 -6.96 -7.44
N HIS A 451 -32.46 -6.53 -8.67
CA HIS A 451 -33.49 -6.05 -9.61
C HIS A 451 -33.97 -7.12 -10.59
N SER A 452 -33.33 -8.28 -10.62
CA SER A 452 -33.64 -9.36 -11.56
C SER A 452 -33.48 -10.75 -10.94
N THR A 453 -34.16 -11.76 -11.48
CA THR A 453 -33.98 -13.18 -11.12
C THR A 453 -33.97 -13.42 -9.60
N ALA A 454 -35.07 -13.05 -8.96
CA ALA A 454 -35.37 -13.29 -7.54
C ALA A 454 -36.84 -13.66 -7.40
N GLU A 455 -37.26 -14.15 -6.22
CA GLU A 455 -38.69 -14.38 -5.95
C GLU A 455 -39.44 -13.05 -5.85
N LYS A 456 -38.80 -12.04 -5.26
CA LYS A 456 -39.20 -10.63 -5.35
C LYS A 456 -37.99 -9.79 -5.73
N VAL A 457 -38.19 -8.87 -6.67
CA VAL A 457 -37.14 -7.92 -7.08
C VAL A 457 -37.29 -6.60 -6.31
N ALA A 458 -36.28 -5.74 -6.37
CA ALA A 458 -36.26 -4.46 -5.67
C ALA A 458 -37.52 -3.59 -5.89
N PHE A 459 -38.13 -3.64 -7.09
CA PHE A 459 -39.38 -2.93 -7.41
C PHE A 459 -40.61 -3.42 -6.64
N GLU A 460 -40.53 -4.59 -5.99
CA GLU A 460 -41.59 -5.18 -5.17
C GLU A 460 -41.33 -5.05 -3.67
N GLY A 461 -40.15 -4.56 -3.28
CA GLY A 461 -39.77 -4.45 -1.88
C GLY A 461 -40.49 -3.32 -1.16
N GLU A 462 -40.94 -3.59 0.07
CA GLU A 462 -41.52 -2.59 0.95
C GLU A 462 -40.40 -1.86 1.71
N TYR A 463 -39.64 -1.03 0.98
CA TYR A 463 -38.55 -0.22 1.54
C TYR A 463 -39.07 1.17 1.97
N ASP A 464 -38.53 1.69 3.07
CA ASP A 464 -38.74 3.09 3.44
C ASP A 464 -37.90 4.04 2.55
N GLU A 465 -38.12 5.36 2.69
CA GLU A 465 -37.44 6.36 1.86
C GLU A 465 -35.91 6.30 1.99
N GLU A 466 -35.39 6.02 3.20
CA GLU A 466 -33.95 5.91 3.45
C GLU A 466 -33.37 4.67 2.74
N CYS A 467 -34.03 3.51 2.88
CA CYS A 467 -33.64 2.28 2.20
C CYS A 467 -33.68 2.42 0.67
N LEU A 468 -34.70 3.10 0.12
CA LEU A 468 -34.80 3.37 -1.32
C LEU A 468 -33.64 4.23 -1.83
N GLN A 469 -33.23 5.24 -1.07
CA GLN A 469 -32.07 6.07 -1.42
C GLN A 469 -30.77 5.25 -1.41
N GLN A 470 -30.63 4.34 -0.45
CA GLN A 470 -29.45 3.48 -0.30
C GLN A 470 -29.23 2.53 -1.48
N LEU A 471 -30.30 2.12 -2.18
CA LEU A 471 -30.18 1.18 -3.32
C LEU A 471 -29.17 1.67 -4.37
N TYR A 472 -29.16 2.96 -4.69
CA TYR A 472 -28.34 3.52 -5.76
C TYR A 472 -27.16 4.36 -5.26
N THR A 473 -27.18 4.83 -4.02
CA THR A 473 -26.08 5.64 -3.45
C THR A 473 -24.81 4.79 -3.31
N PRO A 474 -23.64 5.20 -3.83
CA PRO A 474 -22.42 4.40 -3.73
C PRO A 474 -21.91 4.31 -2.27
N ILE A 475 -21.12 3.28 -1.99
CA ILE A 475 -20.31 3.20 -0.77
C ILE A 475 -19.11 4.12 -0.96
N ILE A 476 -18.88 5.03 -0.02
CA ILE A 476 -17.66 5.80 0.11
C ILE A 476 -16.74 5.07 1.08
N LEU A 477 -15.59 4.61 0.59
CA LEU A 477 -14.56 3.93 1.39
C LEU A 477 -13.18 4.31 0.84
N ASN A 478 -12.29 4.81 1.70
CA ASN A 478 -10.97 5.34 1.34
C ASN A 478 -11.00 6.34 0.17
N GLY A 479 -12.05 7.17 0.09
CA GLY A 479 -12.22 8.17 -0.97
C GLY A 479 -12.65 7.64 -2.34
N LYS A 480 -12.96 6.34 -2.47
CA LYS A 480 -13.50 5.72 -3.69
C LYS A 480 -15.01 5.52 -3.58
N GLN A 481 -15.70 5.60 -4.72
CA GLN A 481 -17.13 5.33 -4.88
C GLN A 481 -17.34 3.89 -5.38
N ILE A 482 -17.83 3.02 -4.51
CA ILE A 482 -18.05 1.60 -4.81
C ILE A 482 -19.55 1.35 -5.02
N GLN A 483 -19.89 0.88 -6.22
CA GLN A 483 -21.22 0.35 -6.51
C GLN A 483 -21.27 -1.15 -6.34
N VAL A 484 -22.46 -1.64 -6.04
CA VAL A 484 -22.74 -3.07 -5.83
C VAL A 484 -23.87 -3.50 -6.75
N CYS A 485 -23.75 -4.70 -7.32
CA CYS A 485 -24.84 -5.35 -8.00
C CYS A 485 -24.86 -6.85 -7.69
N ILE A 486 -26.00 -7.49 -7.87
CA ILE A 486 -26.17 -8.90 -7.53
C ILE A 486 -26.37 -9.72 -8.81
N CYS A 487 -25.43 -10.62 -9.07
CA CYS A 487 -25.50 -11.70 -10.05
C CYS A 487 -25.91 -11.21 -11.44
N HIS A 488 -27.15 -11.47 -11.90
CA HIS A 488 -27.61 -11.09 -13.23
C HIS A 488 -27.83 -9.59 -13.43
N ASP A 489 -27.86 -8.78 -12.37
CA ASP A 489 -28.11 -7.33 -12.48
C ASP A 489 -27.09 -6.61 -13.36
N MET A 490 -25.84 -7.08 -13.40
CA MET A 490 -24.79 -6.53 -14.28
C MET A 490 -25.08 -6.71 -15.78
N PHE A 491 -26.10 -7.46 -16.19
CA PHE A 491 -26.53 -7.60 -17.60
C PHE A 491 -27.53 -6.51 -18.03
N TYR A 492 -27.98 -5.66 -17.11
CA TYR A 492 -29.08 -4.72 -17.32
C TYR A 492 -28.52 -3.29 -17.51
N PRO A 493 -28.41 -2.78 -18.75
CA PRO A 493 -27.69 -1.54 -19.05
C PRO A 493 -28.27 -0.30 -18.36
N LEU A 494 -29.60 -0.17 -18.25
CA LEU A 494 -30.22 1.01 -17.60
C LEU A 494 -29.95 1.04 -16.08
N LEU A 495 -29.81 -0.13 -15.47
CA LEU A 495 -29.44 -0.21 -14.05
C LEU A 495 -27.98 0.20 -13.86
N MET A 496 -27.09 -0.22 -14.75
CA MET A 496 -25.69 0.21 -14.68
C MET A 496 -25.55 1.72 -14.95
N GLU A 497 -26.31 2.27 -15.89
CA GLU A 497 -26.42 3.72 -16.12
C GLU A 497 -26.86 4.46 -14.86
N ARG A 498 -27.93 4.00 -14.20
CA ARG A 498 -28.42 4.59 -12.96
C ARG A 498 -27.37 4.59 -11.85
N LEU A 499 -26.62 3.50 -11.69
CA LEU A 499 -25.55 3.40 -10.68
C LEU A 499 -24.37 4.32 -11.00
N GLU A 500 -24.01 4.46 -12.28
CA GLU A 500 -22.91 5.33 -12.71
C GLU A 500 -23.22 6.81 -12.53
N GLN A 501 -24.47 7.23 -12.78
CA GLN A 501 -24.92 8.62 -12.55
C GLN A 501 -24.77 9.06 -11.09
N GLU A 502 -24.83 8.13 -10.14
CA GLU A 502 -24.60 8.38 -8.71
C GLU A 502 -23.11 8.27 -8.32
N GLY A 503 -22.27 7.74 -9.20
CA GLY A 503 -20.83 7.55 -8.98
C GLY A 503 -20.40 6.09 -8.91
N MET A 504 -19.37 5.72 -9.68
CA MET A 504 -18.93 4.32 -9.81
C MET A 504 -17.44 4.23 -10.22
N ASP A 505 -16.53 4.30 -9.25
CA ASP A 505 -15.09 4.02 -9.47
C ASP A 505 -14.81 2.52 -9.48
N ILE A 506 -15.58 1.77 -8.70
CA ILE A 506 -15.45 0.32 -8.50
C ILE A 506 -16.85 -0.30 -8.56
N LEU A 507 -16.99 -1.42 -9.26
CA LEU A 507 -18.22 -2.23 -9.26
C LEU A 507 -17.96 -3.60 -8.66
N ILE A 508 -18.71 -3.96 -7.61
CA ILE A 508 -18.64 -5.28 -6.98
C ILE A 508 -19.89 -6.09 -7.33
N ASN A 509 -19.70 -7.23 -7.98
CA ASN A 509 -20.76 -8.18 -8.30
C ASN A 509 -20.76 -9.36 -7.32
N LEU A 510 -21.88 -9.56 -6.63
CA LEU A 510 -22.09 -10.71 -5.75
C LEU A 510 -22.84 -11.80 -6.51
N THR A 511 -22.24 -12.99 -6.69
CA THR A 511 -22.83 -14.08 -7.47
C THR A 511 -23.04 -15.34 -6.63
N GLY A 512 -24.27 -15.86 -6.57
CA GLY A 512 -24.67 -16.86 -5.57
C GLY A 512 -24.27 -18.30 -5.88
N GLY A 513 -23.61 -18.57 -7.00
CA GLY A 513 -23.24 -19.94 -7.36
C GLY A 513 -22.37 -20.10 -8.58
N ASN A 514 -22.32 -21.33 -9.08
CA ASN A 514 -21.54 -21.69 -10.25
C ASN A 514 -22.17 -21.08 -11.51
N VAL A 515 -21.33 -20.58 -12.41
CA VAL A 515 -21.74 -19.87 -13.62
C VAL A 515 -21.03 -20.37 -14.87
N LYS A 516 -21.59 -20.00 -16.02
CA LYS A 516 -20.89 -20.14 -17.28
C LYS A 516 -19.86 -19.02 -17.42
N MET A 517 -18.61 -19.35 -17.09
CA MET A 517 -17.49 -18.40 -17.03
C MET A 517 -17.36 -17.51 -18.25
N SER A 518 -17.53 -18.04 -19.46
CA SER A 518 -17.44 -17.26 -20.70
C SER A 518 -18.39 -16.06 -20.75
N LYS A 519 -19.55 -16.14 -20.07
CA LYS A 519 -20.47 -15.00 -19.99
C LYS A 519 -20.02 -14.00 -18.94
N TRP A 520 -19.66 -14.50 -17.76
CA TRP A 520 -19.22 -13.64 -16.66
C TRP A 520 -17.96 -12.88 -17.04
N THR A 521 -16.95 -13.53 -17.62
CA THR A 521 -15.74 -12.84 -18.06
C THR A 521 -16.03 -11.80 -19.14
N ASN A 522 -16.89 -12.09 -20.13
CA ASN A 522 -17.29 -11.10 -21.14
C ASN A 522 -17.98 -9.87 -20.51
N ILE A 523 -18.91 -10.06 -19.57
CA ILE A 523 -19.59 -8.95 -18.89
C ILE A 523 -18.61 -8.17 -18.00
N LEU A 524 -17.89 -8.84 -17.10
CA LEU A 524 -16.99 -8.20 -16.14
C LEU A 524 -15.89 -7.40 -16.85
N LYS A 525 -15.29 -8.00 -17.90
CA LYS A 525 -14.30 -7.32 -18.74
C LYS A 525 -14.91 -6.11 -19.44
N GLY A 526 -16.08 -6.26 -20.05
CA GLY A 526 -16.80 -5.16 -20.71
C GLY A 526 -17.14 -4.02 -19.76
N ARG A 527 -17.69 -4.33 -18.58
CA ARG A 527 -18.02 -3.32 -17.56
C ARG A 527 -16.80 -2.53 -17.11
N SER A 528 -15.66 -3.20 -16.89
CA SER A 528 -14.43 -2.52 -16.48
C SER A 528 -13.91 -1.52 -17.51
N ILE A 529 -14.14 -1.78 -18.80
CA ILE A 529 -13.84 -0.84 -19.89
C ILE A 529 -14.85 0.29 -19.90
N GLU A 530 -16.14 -0.04 -19.78
CA GLU A 530 -17.25 0.89 -19.88
C GLU A 530 -17.24 1.97 -18.80
N MET A 531 -16.83 1.61 -17.57
CA MET A 531 -16.72 2.53 -16.43
C MET A 531 -15.31 3.09 -16.22
N GLU A 532 -14.35 2.72 -17.08
CA GLU A 532 -12.92 3.06 -16.94
C GLU A 532 -12.32 2.75 -15.54
N GLY A 533 -12.76 1.64 -14.91
CA GLY A 533 -12.47 1.33 -13.52
C GLY A 533 -12.31 -0.15 -13.21
N SER A 534 -12.43 -0.50 -11.93
CA SER A 534 -12.24 -1.87 -11.44
C SER A 534 -13.57 -2.58 -11.19
N VAL A 535 -13.70 -3.80 -11.73
CA VAL A 535 -14.88 -4.65 -11.51
C VAL A 535 -14.44 -5.93 -10.81
N LEU A 536 -15.01 -6.21 -9.64
CA LEU A 536 -14.73 -7.39 -8.84
C LEU A 536 -15.96 -8.29 -8.80
N CYS A 537 -15.76 -9.60 -8.80
CA CYS A 537 -16.82 -10.58 -8.69
C CYS A 537 -16.39 -11.71 -7.76
N THR A 538 -17.23 -12.02 -6.79
CA THR A 538 -17.05 -13.21 -5.94
C THR A 538 -18.23 -14.15 -6.09
N MET A 539 -17.93 -15.45 -6.14
CA MET A 539 -18.90 -16.50 -6.40
C MET A 539 -18.90 -17.55 -5.30
N ALA A 540 -20.07 -18.14 -5.02
CA ALA A 540 -20.16 -19.37 -4.24
C ALA A 540 -19.93 -20.62 -5.11
N TYR A 541 -19.35 -21.69 -4.54
CA TYR A 541 -19.23 -22.97 -5.22
C TYR A 541 -20.17 -24.02 -4.64
N HIS A 542 -21.03 -24.59 -5.48
CA HIS A 542 -21.95 -25.67 -5.18
C HIS A 542 -21.48 -26.96 -5.85
N SER A 543 -21.06 -27.93 -5.04
CA SER A 543 -20.48 -29.21 -5.50
C SER A 543 -21.39 -30.07 -6.39
N LYS A 544 -22.70 -29.82 -6.39
CA LYS A 544 -23.69 -30.53 -7.23
C LYS A 544 -23.84 -29.93 -8.63
N LEU A 545 -23.27 -28.75 -8.89
CA LEU A 545 -23.35 -28.06 -10.18
C LEU A 545 -22.07 -28.31 -10.98
N SER A 546 -22.21 -28.50 -12.29
CA SER A 546 -21.08 -28.79 -13.20
C SER A 546 -20.35 -27.54 -13.72
N GLN A 547 -20.94 -26.36 -13.52
CA GLN A 547 -20.35 -25.09 -13.91
C GLN A 547 -19.20 -24.68 -12.97
N LYS A 548 -18.43 -23.65 -13.32
CA LYS A 548 -17.29 -23.19 -12.50
C LYS A 548 -17.72 -22.06 -11.55
N SER A 549 -16.91 -21.78 -10.54
CA SER A 549 -17.07 -20.67 -9.60
C SER A 549 -15.67 -20.12 -9.29
N ASP A 550 -15.52 -18.81 -9.20
CA ASP A 550 -14.22 -18.18 -8.98
C ASP A 550 -14.33 -16.81 -8.28
N ARG A 551 -13.18 -16.24 -7.92
CA ARG A 551 -13.01 -14.84 -7.50
C ARG A 551 -12.24 -14.12 -8.59
N ILE A 552 -12.85 -13.11 -9.21
CA ILE A 552 -12.34 -12.50 -10.44
C ILE A 552 -12.34 -11.00 -10.28
N ALA A 553 -11.30 -10.33 -10.77
CA ALA A 553 -11.30 -8.89 -10.90
C ALA A 553 -10.75 -8.47 -12.27
N TYR A 554 -11.27 -7.37 -12.79
CA TYR A 554 -10.82 -6.71 -14.00
C TYR A 554 -10.58 -5.23 -13.72
N HIS A 555 -9.60 -4.65 -14.39
CA HIS A 555 -9.39 -3.22 -14.43
C HIS A 555 -9.23 -2.80 -15.89
N THR A 556 -10.08 -1.90 -16.38
CA THR A 556 -10.02 -1.34 -17.75
C THR A 556 -9.84 -2.39 -18.87
N GLY A 557 -10.48 -3.56 -18.72
CA GLY A 557 -10.45 -4.66 -19.70
C GLY A 557 -9.36 -5.70 -19.46
N GLN A 558 -8.46 -5.49 -18.51
CA GLN A 558 -7.40 -6.42 -18.17
C GLN A 558 -7.71 -7.18 -16.89
N ARG A 559 -7.49 -8.50 -16.89
CA ARG A 559 -7.78 -9.34 -15.72
C ARG A 559 -6.69 -9.18 -14.66
N LEU A 560 -7.08 -8.86 -13.44
CA LEU A 560 -6.17 -8.68 -12.32
C LEU A 560 -5.67 -10.02 -11.77
N GLN A 561 -4.40 -10.04 -11.39
CA GLN A 561 -3.77 -11.10 -10.62
C GLN A 561 -3.99 -10.82 -9.13
N PRO A 562 -4.55 -11.75 -8.35
CA PRO A 562 -4.60 -11.60 -6.90
C PRO A 562 -3.19 -11.59 -6.30
N ILE A 563 -2.96 -10.71 -5.34
CA ILE A 563 -1.69 -10.60 -4.58
C ILE A 563 -1.56 -11.69 -3.50
N PHE A 564 -2.69 -12.29 -3.11
CA PHE A 564 -2.76 -13.42 -2.20
C PHE A 564 -3.87 -14.36 -2.61
N THR A 565 -3.63 -15.67 -2.49
CA THR A 565 -4.66 -16.70 -2.71
C THR A 565 -4.52 -17.82 -1.70
N GLN A 566 -5.63 -18.31 -1.17
CA GLN A 566 -5.67 -19.50 -0.31
C GLN A 566 -6.89 -20.35 -0.66
N GLY A 567 -6.67 -21.67 -0.83
CA GLY A 567 -7.71 -22.63 -1.23
C GLY A 567 -8.04 -22.57 -2.73
N ASP A 568 -8.57 -23.68 -3.26
CA ASP A 568 -8.91 -23.80 -4.69
C ASP A 568 -10.41 -23.59 -5.01
N GLY A 569 -11.25 -23.49 -3.98
CA GLY A 569 -12.69 -23.23 -4.12
C GLY A 569 -13.51 -24.43 -4.60
N SER A 570 -12.87 -25.55 -4.94
CA SER A 570 -13.48 -26.75 -5.55
C SER A 570 -13.79 -27.85 -4.55
N LYS A 571 -13.07 -27.86 -3.42
CA LYS A 571 -13.24 -28.82 -2.30
C LYS A 571 -13.27 -28.16 -0.93
N GLU A 572 -12.85 -26.90 -0.87
CA GLU A 572 -12.78 -26.09 0.34
C GLU A 572 -13.06 -24.63 0.02
N HIS A 573 -13.28 -23.81 1.07
CA HIS A 573 -13.37 -22.36 0.93
C HIS A 573 -12.10 -21.78 0.32
N ALA A 574 -12.26 -20.78 -0.53
CA ALA A 574 -11.15 -20.07 -1.12
C ALA A 574 -11.24 -18.57 -0.93
N PHE A 575 -10.07 -17.93 -0.96
CA PHE A 575 -9.86 -16.55 -0.58
C PHE A 575 -8.88 -15.93 -1.57
N SER A 576 -9.13 -14.69 -1.99
CA SER A 576 -8.19 -13.95 -2.82
C SER A 576 -8.20 -12.48 -2.46
N ILE A 577 -7.01 -11.89 -2.31
CA ILE A 577 -6.86 -10.46 -2.10
C ILE A 577 -6.46 -9.82 -3.42
N PHE A 578 -7.22 -8.81 -3.83
CA PHE A 578 -6.91 -7.96 -4.97
C PHE A 578 -6.54 -6.57 -4.47
N ASP A 579 -5.43 -6.04 -4.96
CA ASP A 579 -5.06 -4.63 -4.82
C ASP A 579 -5.50 -3.91 -6.10
N ILE A 580 -6.40 -2.95 -5.96
CA ILE A 580 -7.03 -2.25 -7.09
C ILE A 580 -6.31 -0.94 -7.46
N GLU A 581 -5.17 -0.66 -6.84
CA GLU A 581 -4.33 0.47 -7.24
C GLU A 581 -2.93 -0.01 -7.68
N GLN A 582 -2.46 -1.14 -7.15
CA GLN A 582 -1.22 -1.80 -7.58
C GLN A 582 -1.53 -3.00 -8.48
N HIS A 583 -1.73 -2.72 -9.77
CA HIS A 583 -2.15 -3.75 -10.72
C HIS A 583 -1.01 -4.67 -11.16
N SER A 584 -1.29 -5.97 -11.08
CA SER A 584 -0.62 -7.01 -11.87
C SER A 584 -1.68 -7.73 -12.69
N PHE A 585 -1.36 -8.15 -13.92
CA PHE A 585 -2.34 -8.71 -14.84
C PHE A 585 -2.03 -10.15 -15.23
N ILE A 586 -3.09 -10.92 -15.49
CA ILE A 586 -3.01 -12.23 -16.12
C ILE A 586 -3.66 -12.24 -17.49
N THR A 587 -3.15 -13.11 -18.36
CA THR A 587 -3.71 -13.33 -19.69
C THR A 587 -5.04 -14.07 -19.57
N ASP A 588 -6.05 -13.56 -20.26
CA ASP A 588 -7.34 -14.23 -20.40
C ASP A 588 -7.31 -15.29 -21.52
N ASP A 589 -8.31 -16.17 -21.50
CA ASP A 589 -8.55 -17.11 -22.60
C ASP A 589 -8.86 -16.35 -23.90
N ASP A 590 -8.36 -16.87 -25.02
CA ASP A 590 -8.62 -16.30 -26.34
C ASP A 590 -10.13 -16.23 -26.64
N PRO A 591 -10.60 -15.16 -27.31
CA PRO A 591 -11.99 -15.05 -27.70
C PRO A 591 -12.40 -16.19 -28.64
N TYR A 592 -13.55 -16.81 -28.36
CA TYR A 592 -14.11 -17.84 -29.22
C TYR A 592 -14.70 -17.26 -30.51
N TYR A 593 -14.11 -17.63 -31.65
CA TYR A 593 -14.64 -17.38 -32.99
C TYR A 593 -15.46 -18.58 -33.45
N SER A 594 -16.68 -18.32 -33.94
CA SER A 594 -17.55 -19.37 -34.46
C SER A 594 -17.09 -19.75 -35.87
N ASP A 595 -16.99 -21.05 -36.14
CA ASP A 595 -16.75 -21.65 -37.46
C ASP A 595 -18.04 -21.80 -38.29
N LYS A 596 -19.14 -21.24 -37.82
CA LYS A 596 -20.46 -21.39 -38.43
C LYS A 596 -20.67 -20.30 -39.46
N GLU A 597 -21.05 -20.70 -40.66
CA GLU A 597 -21.50 -19.81 -41.72
C GLU A 597 -23.02 -19.82 -41.77
N TYR A 598 -23.64 -18.68 -41.50
CA TYR A 598 -25.09 -18.52 -41.58
C TYR A 598 -25.48 -17.69 -42.80
N THR A 599 -26.67 -17.96 -43.35
CA THR A 599 -27.17 -17.29 -44.56
C THR A 599 -28.58 -16.71 -44.37
N GLU A 600 -29.15 -16.78 -43.16
CA GLU A 600 -30.50 -16.28 -42.89
C GLU A 600 -30.56 -14.75 -42.94
N PHE A 601 -29.50 -14.06 -42.53
CA PHE A 601 -29.26 -12.65 -42.84
C PHE A 601 -27.76 -12.38 -42.96
N THR A 602 -27.35 -11.67 -44.00
CA THR A 602 -25.94 -11.44 -44.35
C THR A 602 -25.61 -9.97 -44.52
N ILE A 603 -24.50 -9.55 -43.92
CA ILE A 603 -23.90 -8.22 -44.08
C ILE A 603 -22.56 -8.41 -44.80
N SER A 604 -22.34 -7.70 -45.91
CA SER A 604 -21.12 -7.86 -46.72
C SER A 604 -20.67 -6.54 -47.32
N LYS A 605 -19.37 -6.43 -47.64
CA LYS A 605 -18.83 -5.31 -48.44
C LYS A 605 -19.19 -5.39 -49.94
N THR A 606 -19.59 -6.56 -50.44
CA THR A 606 -19.74 -6.78 -51.89
C THR A 606 -21.11 -7.32 -52.28
N LYS A 607 -21.59 -8.37 -51.60
CA LYS A 607 -22.86 -9.02 -51.93
C LYS A 607 -23.48 -9.68 -50.70
N GLY A 608 -24.71 -9.32 -50.39
CA GLY A 608 -25.46 -9.84 -49.25
C GLY A 608 -26.85 -9.22 -49.17
N ASP A 609 -27.56 -9.47 -48.07
CA ASP A 609 -28.86 -8.85 -47.80
C ASP A 609 -28.71 -7.37 -47.42
N CYS A 610 -27.61 -7.04 -46.73
CA CYS A 610 -27.20 -5.70 -46.37
C CYS A 610 -25.78 -5.46 -46.89
N ILE A 611 -25.61 -4.46 -47.76
CA ILE A 611 -24.35 -4.15 -48.44
C ILE A 611 -23.77 -2.89 -47.80
N LEU A 612 -22.57 -3.01 -47.25
CA LEU A 612 -21.86 -1.90 -46.62
C LEU A 612 -21.31 -0.95 -47.69
N ASN A 613 -21.49 0.35 -47.50
CA ASN A 613 -20.93 1.39 -48.38
C ASN A 613 -20.27 2.50 -47.52
N ASN A 614 -19.55 3.43 -48.16
CA ASN A 614 -18.83 4.50 -47.46
C ASN A 614 -19.74 5.46 -46.66
N ASN A 615 -21.05 5.43 -46.89
CA ASN A 615 -22.03 6.33 -46.27
C ASN A 615 -23.05 5.58 -45.37
N GLY A 616 -22.78 4.31 -45.02
CA GLY A 616 -23.70 3.46 -44.26
C GLY A 616 -23.93 2.11 -44.93
N PHE A 617 -25.19 1.81 -45.25
CA PHE A 617 -25.56 0.53 -45.86
C PHE A 617 -26.70 0.68 -46.87
N ASP A 618 -26.73 -0.23 -47.84
CA ASP A 618 -27.82 -0.40 -48.80
C ASP A 618 -28.42 -1.80 -48.64
N THR A 619 -29.68 -1.97 -49.04
CA THR A 619 -30.34 -3.28 -49.07
C THR A 619 -31.29 -3.39 -50.26
N GLU A 620 -31.32 -4.56 -50.88
CA GLU A 620 -32.29 -4.91 -51.93
C GLU A 620 -33.56 -5.55 -51.35
N LEU A 621 -33.62 -5.76 -50.03
CA LEU A 621 -34.79 -6.31 -49.37
C LEU A 621 -35.97 -5.33 -49.40
N PRO A 622 -37.22 -5.83 -49.52
CA PRO A 622 -38.41 -4.98 -49.45
C PRO A 622 -38.44 -4.12 -48.18
N LEU A 623 -38.46 -2.80 -48.35
CA LEU A 623 -38.58 -1.84 -47.27
C LEU A 623 -39.98 -1.90 -46.64
N VAL A 624 -40.02 -2.01 -45.31
CA VAL A 624 -41.24 -1.92 -44.49
C VAL A 624 -41.40 -0.50 -43.97
N LYS A 625 -40.33 0.05 -43.37
CA LYS A 625 -40.32 1.40 -42.81
C LYS A 625 -38.89 1.95 -42.71
N GLU A 626 -38.77 3.27 -42.88
CA GLU A 626 -37.50 4.00 -42.81
C GLU A 626 -37.55 5.01 -41.66
N TYR A 627 -36.42 5.11 -40.96
CA TYR A 627 -36.13 6.07 -39.90
C TYR A 627 -34.84 6.82 -40.23
N ALA A 628 -34.49 7.83 -39.43
CA ALA A 628 -33.32 8.67 -39.69
C ALA A 628 -32.02 7.87 -39.88
N ASN A 629 -31.77 6.87 -39.01
CA ASN A 629 -30.53 6.07 -39.00
C ASN A 629 -30.82 4.55 -39.01
N SER A 630 -32.02 4.13 -39.39
CA SER A 630 -32.38 2.72 -39.40
C SER A 630 -33.45 2.37 -40.43
N LEU A 631 -33.42 1.13 -40.92
CA LEU A 631 -34.34 0.59 -41.91
C LEU A 631 -34.95 -0.71 -41.39
N SER A 632 -36.27 -0.82 -41.44
CA SER A 632 -37.01 -2.06 -41.23
C SER A 632 -37.33 -2.69 -42.59
N VAL A 633 -36.91 -3.93 -42.79
CA VAL A 633 -37.02 -4.66 -44.05
C VAL A 633 -37.64 -6.05 -43.86
N GLN A 634 -38.22 -6.58 -44.93
CA GLN A 634 -38.87 -7.89 -44.95
C GLN A 634 -38.00 -8.91 -45.69
N LYS A 635 -37.59 -10.00 -45.02
CA LYS A 635 -36.91 -11.14 -45.65
C LYS A 635 -37.76 -12.41 -45.49
N GLY A 636 -38.47 -12.79 -46.55
CA GLY A 636 -39.43 -13.89 -46.48
C GLY A 636 -40.54 -13.58 -45.45
N LYS A 637 -40.65 -14.40 -44.40
CA LYS A 637 -41.62 -14.18 -43.31
C LYS A 637 -41.07 -13.37 -42.14
N GLU A 638 -39.75 -13.16 -42.10
CA GLU A 638 -39.07 -12.51 -40.99
C GLU A 638 -38.95 -11.00 -41.25
N ARG A 639 -39.08 -10.21 -40.19
CA ARG A 639 -38.82 -8.77 -40.21
C ARG A 639 -37.48 -8.49 -39.57
N ILE A 640 -36.66 -7.66 -40.19
CA ILE A 640 -35.30 -7.33 -39.73
C ILE A 640 -35.20 -5.82 -39.65
N HIS A 641 -34.78 -5.31 -38.50
CA HIS A 641 -34.56 -3.88 -38.26
C HIS A 641 -33.06 -3.64 -38.14
N ILE A 642 -32.51 -2.91 -39.11
CA ILE A 642 -31.09 -2.63 -39.27
C ILE A 642 -30.84 -1.19 -38.83
N HIS A 643 -29.96 -1.00 -37.86
CA HIS A 643 -29.57 0.32 -37.34
C HIS A 643 -28.12 0.61 -37.68
N ALA A 644 -27.84 1.84 -38.12
CA ALA A 644 -26.50 2.30 -38.43
C ALA A 644 -26.11 3.46 -37.50
N TYR A 645 -25.00 3.29 -36.79
CA TYR A 645 -24.49 4.26 -35.84
C TYR A 645 -22.99 4.47 -36.00
N ASN A 646 -22.48 5.58 -35.46
CA ASN A 646 -21.04 5.77 -35.29
C ASN A 646 -20.52 4.83 -34.19
N ILE A 647 -19.25 4.43 -34.26
CA ILE A 647 -18.60 3.58 -33.26
C ILE A 647 -18.68 4.13 -31.83
N ASP A 648 -18.77 5.44 -31.63
CA ASP A 648 -18.92 6.05 -30.30
C ASP A 648 -20.19 5.56 -29.58
N GLU A 649 -21.26 5.29 -30.33
CA GLU A 649 -22.53 4.77 -29.80
C GLU A 649 -22.41 3.30 -29.34
N LEU A 650 -21.34 2.58 -29.69
CA LEU A 650 -21.04 1.27 -29.11
C LEU A 650 -20.69 1.41 -27.62
N TYR A 651 -20.04 2.51 -27.24
CA TYR A 651 -19.60 2.77 -25.87
C TYR A 651 -20.72 3.34 -25.00
N ASP A 652 -21.76 3.94 -25.59
CA ASP A 652 -22.98 4.33 -24.89
C ASP A 652 -23.91 3.13 -24.63
N ARG A 653 -24.11 2.79 -23.35
CA ARG A 653 -24.96 1.67 -22.91
C ARG A 653 -26.45 1.88 -23.18
N THR A 654 -26.88 3.12 -23.38
CA THR A 654 -28.27 3.49 -23.66
C THR A 654 -28.60 3.46 -25.15
N CYS A 655 -27.61 3.32 -26.05
CA CYS A 655 -27.82 3.42 -27.50
C CYS A 655 -28.94 2.50 -28.02
N VAL A 656 -28.88 1.21 -27.67
CA VAL A 656 -29.88 0.20 -28.10
C VAL A 656 -31.28 0.55 -27.59
N TYR A 657 -31.36 1.18 -26.42
CA TYR A 657 -32.61 1.59 -25.81
C TYR A 657 -33.25 2.80 -26.51
N ARG A 658 -32.43 3.75 -26.95
CA ARG A 658 -32.83 4.97 -27.67
C ARG A 658 -33.16 4.71 -29.16
N ALA A 659 -32.77 3.55 -29.69
CA ALA A 659 -33.04 3.16 -31.07
C ALA A 659 -34.56 3.01 -31.34
N PRO A 660 -35.05 3.34 -32.56
CA PRO A 660 -36.44 3.13 -32.93
C PRO A 660 -36.84 1.66 -32.78
N ARG A 661 -38.01 1.36 -32.18
CA ARG A 661 -38.45 -0.01 -31.92
C ARG A 661 -39.59 -0.43 -32.84
N GLU A 662 -39.53 -1.67 -33.32
CA GLU A 662 -40.64 -2.32 -34.01
C GLU A 662 -40.99 -3.67 -33.38
N GLY A 663 -42.29 -3.91 -33.21
CA GLY A 663 -42.77 -5.20 -32.72
C GLY A 663 -42.44 -6.34 -33.69
N ASP A 664 -42.02 -7.46 -33.12
CA ASP A 664 -41.72 -8.72 -33.81
C ASP A 664 -40.65 -8.61 -34.90
N SER A 665 -39.59 -7.83 -34.65
CA SER A 665 -38.43 -7.70 -35.53
C SER A 665 -37.16 -8.32 -34.94
N HIS A 666 -36.22 -8.72 -35.81
CA HIS A 666 -34.86 -9.09 -35.44
C HIS A 666 -33.96 -7.86 -35.57
N GLU A 667 -33.26 -7.54 -34.48
CA GLU A 667 -32.50 -6.30 -34.33
C GLU A 667 -31.03 -6.51 -34.71
N VAL A 668 -30.54 -5.68 -35.63
CA VAL A 668 -29.15 -5.69 -36.12
C VAL A 668 -28.55 -4.30 -36.04
N PHE A 669 -27.46 -4.16 -35.30
CA PHE A 669 -26.74 -2.89 -35.14
C PHE A 669 -25.44 -2.91 -35.93
N ILE A 670 -25.16 -1.86 -36.68
CA ILE A 670 -23.92 -1.69 -37.44
C ILE A 670 -23.25 -0.42 -36.97
N TYR A 671 -22.02 -0.55 -36.47
CA TYR A 671 -21.20 0.53 -35.95
C TYR A 671 -20.08 0.86 -36.94
N PHE A 672 -20.05 2.09 -37.43
CA PHE A 672 -19.10 2.56 -38.44
C PHE A 672 -18.01 3.45 -37.82
N CYS A 673 -16.77 3.25 -38.27
CA CYS A 673 -15.64 4.13 -38.01
C CYS A 673 -14.80 4.27 -39.28
N ASP A 674 -14.40 5.49 -39.63
CA ASP A 674 -13.52 5.74 -40.78
C ASP A 674 -12.03 5.68 -40.42
N GLU A 675 -11.71 5.48 -39.14
CA GLU A 675 -10.36 5.44 -38.58
C GLU A 675 -10.02 4.06 -38.01
N GLU A 676 -8.74 3.75 -37.88
CA GLU A 676 -8.30 2.52 -37.22
C GLU A 676 -8.67 2.55 -35.73
N ILE A 677 -9.17 1.42 -35.23
CA ILE A 677 -9.63 1.29 -33.84
C ILE A 677 -8.81 0.26 -33.06
N ASP A 678 -8.84 0.38 -31.72
CA ASP A 678 -8.38 -0.67 -30.81
C ASP A 678 -9.31 -1.88 -30.91
N GLN A 679 -8.82 -2.93 -31.56
CA GLN A 679 -9.61 -4.13 -31.80
C GLN A 679 -10.02 -4.83 -30.51
N GLU A 680 -9.16 -4.89 -29.49
CA GLU A 680 -9.47 -5.62 -28.27
C GLU A 680 -10.56 -4.90 -27.47
N LYS A 681 -10.42 -3.58 -27.31
CA LYS A 681 -11.42 -2.74 -26.63
C LYS A 681 -12.76 -2.82 -27.36
N ALA A 682 -12.75 -2.65 -28.69
CA ALA A 682 -13.97 -2.63 -29.50
C ALA A 682 -14.68 -4.00 -29.55
N ILE A 683 -13.95 -5.11 -29.70
CA ILE A 683 -14.52 -6.46 -29.66
C ILE A 683 -15.14 -6.76 -28.29
N THR A 684 -14.50 -6.31 -27.21
CA THR A 684 -15.02 -6.50 -25.85
C THR A 684 -16.34 -5.75 -25.65
N MET A 685 -16.42 -4.49 -26.10
CA MET A 685 -17.67 -3.72 -26.04
C MET A 685 -18.75 -4.28 -26.96
N LEU A 686 -18.40 -4.76 -28.15
CA LEU A 686 -19.33 -5.46 -29.04
C LEU A 686 -19.96 -6.67 -28.35
N LYS A 687 -19.13 -7.48 -27.67
CA LYS A 687 -19.61 -8.64 -26.90
C LYS A 687 -20.56 -8.21 -25.78
N LEU A 688 -20.27 -7.13 -25.07
CA LEU A 688 -21.12 -6.58 -24.00
C LEU A 688 -22.50 -6.20 -24.55
N ARG A 689 -22.56 -5.40 -25.63
CA ARG A 689 -23.83 -4.93 -26.19
C ARG A 689 -24.74 -6.06 -26.67
N VAL A 690 -24.18 -7.09 -27.31
CA VAL A 690 -24.99 -8.22 -27.80
C VAL A 690 -25.51 -9.12 -26.67
N ILE A 691 -24.76 -9.28 -25.57
CA ILE A 691 -25.18 -10.16 -24.46
C ILE A 691 -26.22 -9.50 -23.54
N GLU A 692 -26.15 -8.18 -23.36
CA GLU A 692 -27.15 -7.39 -22.66
C GLU A 692 -28.50 -7.44 -23.40
N ASN A 693 -28.48 -7.14 -24.70
CA ASN A 693 -29.68 -6.81 -25.45
C ASN A 693 -30.21 -7.93 -26.35
N ARG A 694 -29.49 -9.06 -26.49
CA ARG A 694 -29.79 -10.13 -27.47
C ARG A 694 -30.07 -9.58 -28.87
N ILE A 695 -29.10 -8.84 -29.37
CA ILE A 695 -29.05 -8.31 -30.74
C ILE A 695 -27.96 -9.03 -31.54
N ALA A 696 -27.96 -8.86 -32.86
CA ALA A 696 -26.72 -8.97 -33.61
C ALA A 696 -26.08 -7.59 -33.76
N ALA A 697 -24.76 -7.55 -33.75
CA ALA A 697 -24.03 -6.31 -33.98
C ALA A 697 -22.79 -6.55 -34.86
N VAL A 698 -22.44 -5.55 -35.68
CA VAL A 698 -21.27 -5.58 -36.56
C VAL A 698 -20.48 -4.28 -36.40
N ILE A 699 -19.16 -4.39 -36.26
CA ILE A 699 -18.25 -3.25 -36.37
C ILE A 699 -17.65 -3.23 -37.76
N VAL A 700 -17.60 -2.05 -38.36
CA VAL A 700 -17.00 -1.77 -39.66
C VAL A 700 -16.00 -0.62 -39.51
N ALA A 701 -14.72 -0.95 -39.59
CA ALA A 701 -13.59 -0.02 -39.54
C ALA A 701 -12.52 -0.41 -40.58
N PRO A 702 -11.54 0.46 -40.90
CA PRO A 702 -10.48 0.15 -41.88
C PRO A 702 -9.67 -1.10 -41.53
N ASN A 703 -9.41 -1.31 -40.23
CA ASN A 703 -8.62 -2.43 -39.73
C ASN A 703 -9.46 -3.57 -39.11
N LEU A 704 -10.79 -3.46 -39.07
CA LEU A 704 -11.67 -4.44 -38.41
C LEU A 704 -13.03 -4.56 -39.10
N MET A 705 -13.42 -5.79 -39.46
CA MET A 705 -14.81 -6.14 -39.75
C MET A 705 -15.16 -7.40 -38.95
N ILE A 706 -16.02 -7.24 -37.96
CA ILE A 706 -16.38 -8.32 -37.04
C ILE A 706 -17.84 -8.23 -36.63
N GLY A 707 -18.52 -9.38 -36.61
CA GLY A 707 -19.88 -9.53 -36.13
C GLY A 707 -19.94 -10.29 -34.82
N ALA A 708 -20.97 -10.02 -34.02
CA ALA A 708 -21.29 -10.77 -32.82
C ALA A 708 -22.80 -10.98 -32.68
N LYS A 709 -23.19 -12.12 -32.11
CA LYS A 709 -24.54 -12.37 -31.59
C LYS A 709 -24.49 -13.38 -30.47
N THR A 710 -25.58 -13.55 -29.74
CA THR A 710 -25.69 -14.62 -28.75
C THR A 710 -26.35 -15.88 -29.30
N ASN A 711 -25.98 -17.03 -28.75
CA ASN A 711 -26.71 -18.28 -28.96
C ASN A 711 -27.92 -18.42 -27.99
N ARG A 712 -28.65 -19.54 -28.07
CA ARG A 712 -29.79 -19.84 -27.18
C ARG A 712 -29.49 -19.73 -25.68
N TYR A 713 -28.23 -19.95 -25.31
CA TYR A 713 -27.77 -19.90 -23.95
C TYR A 713 -27.29 -18.51 -23.52
N LYS A 714 -27.36 -17.46 -24.34
CA LYS A 714 -26.72 -16.14 -24.09
C LYS A 714 -25.18 -16.17 -24.07
N ASP A 715 -24.53 -17.14 -24.72
CA ASP A 715 -23.08 -17.01 -24.97
C ASP A 715 -22.83 -16.28 -26.28
N VAL A 716 -21.82 -15.42 -26.29
CA VAL A 716 -21.45 -14.64 -27.48
C VAL A 716 -20.68 -15.52 -28.47
N GLN A 717 -21.06 -15.42 -29.74
CA GLN A 717 -20.34 -15.96 -30.89
C GLN A 717 -19.78 -14.78 -31.69
N LEU A 718 -18.50 -14.84 -32.03
CA LEU A 718 -17.87 -13.88 -32.95
C LEU A 718 -17.79 -14.46 -34.36
N PHE A 719 -17.92 -13.59 -35.35
CA PHE A 719 -17.88 -13.90 -36.77
C PHE A 719 -16.93 -12.91 -37.45
N SER A 720 -16.01 -13.39 -38.27
CA SER A 720 -15.04 -12.57 -39.00
C SER A 720 -15.01 -12.94 -40.49
N GLY A 721 -14.59 -11.99 -41.32
CA GLY A 721 -14.51 -12.15 -42.78
C GLY A 721 -15.23 -11.05 -43.54
N ASP A 722 -15.15 -11.09 -44.87
CA ASP A 722 -15.74 -10.08 -45.77
C ASP A 722 -17.29 -10.13 -45.83
N THR A 723 -17.87 -11.24 -45.36
CA THR A 723 -19.31 -11.44 -45.23
C THR A 723 -19.59 -12.03 -43.85
N ILE A 724 -20.41 -11.32 -43.08
CA ILE A 724 -20.90 -11.75 -41.77
C ILE A 724 -22.32 -12.28 -41.92
N GLY A 725 -22.55 -13.50 -41.47
CA GLY A 725 -23.85 -14.15 -41.51
C GLY A 725 -24.42 -14.42 -40.12
N PHE A 726 -25.72 -14.23 -39.94
CA PHE A 726 -26.45 -14.56 -38.72
C PHE A 726 -27.60 -15.52 -38.99
N ASP A 727 -27.81 -16.47 -38.06
CA ASP A 727 -29.14 -17.07 -37.89
C ASP A 727 -30.04 -16.07 -37.16
N LEU A 728 -31.34 -16.03 -37.45
CA LEU A 728 -32.23 -15.01 -36.87
C LEU A 728 -32.72 -15.38 -35.46
N GLN A 729 -32.29 -16.51 -34.89
CA GLN A 729 -32.76 -16.91 -33.57
C GLN A 729 -32.10 -16.05 -32.48
N HIS A 730 -32.90 -15.69 -31.47
CA HIS A 730 -32.47 -14.96 -30.28
C HIS A 730 -31.89 -13.57 -30.59
N MET A 731 -32.46 -12.88 -31.58
CA MET A 731 -32.09 -11.52 -32.00
C MET A 731 -33.23 -10.52 -31.84
N THR A 732 -34.21 -10.79 -30.97
CA THR A 732 -35.45 -10.00 -30.87
C THR A 732 -35.30 -8.72 -30.03
N GLY A 733 -34.09 -8.19 -29.90
CA GLY A 733 -33.85 -6.89 -29.29
C GLY A 733 -34.00 -6.81 -27.78
N PHE A 734 -33.92 -5.57 -27.29
CA PHE A 734 -34.00 -5.22 -25.88
C PHE A 734 -35.27 -5.77 -25.21
N ASP A 735 -36.43 -5.79 -25.88
CA ASP A 735 -37.66 -6.32 -25.28
C ASP A 735 -37.54 -7.81 -24.87
N SER A 736 -36.53 -8.52 -25.37
CA SER A 736 -36.22 -9.90 -24.98
C SER A 736 -35.56 -10.04 -23.60
N VAL A 737 -35.16 -8.94 -22.96
CA VAL A 737 -34.67 -8.94 -21.56
C VAL A 737 -35.81 -9.12 -20.56
N TYR A 738 -37.05 -8.79 -20.96
CA TYR A 738 -38.24 -8.96 -20.13
C TYR A 738 -38.81 -10.38 -20.23
N GLU A 739 -39.07 -10.97 -19.07
CA GLU A 739 -39.77 -12.24 -18.94
C GLU A 739 -41.28 -12.01 -19.00
N LYS A 740 -41.94 -12.66 -19.96
CA LYS A 740 -43.36 -12.46 -20.26
C LYS A 740 -44.26 -13.24 -19.30
N ALA A 741 -43.76 -14.34 -18.73
CA ALA A 741 -44.51 -15.14 -17.79
C ALA A 741 -44.54 -14.47 -16.40
N GLN A 742 -45.72 -14.02 -15.96
CA GLN A 742 -45.90 -13.35 -14.65
C GLN A 742 -45.47 -14.19 -13.44
N SER A 743 -45.50 -15.53 -13.56
CA SER A 743 -45.11 -16.47 -12.50
C SER A 743 -43.64 -16.90 -12.56
N SER A 744 -42.82 -16.29 -13.42
CA SER A 744 -41.43 -16.67 -13.59
C SER A 744 -40.51 -15.82 -12.73
N ASN A 745 -39.67 -16.47 -11.93
CA ASN A 745 -38.64 -15.84 -11.11
C ASN A 745 -37.31 -15.69 -11.89
N LYS A 746 -37.38 -15.68 -13.23
CA LYS A 746 -36.20 -15.60 -14.12
C LYS A 746 -36.19 -14.27 -14.85
N GLY A 747 -35.05 -13.58 -14.85
CA GLY A 747 -34.91 -12.29 -15.51
C GLY A 747 -35.71 -11.17 -14.82
N LEU A 748 -36.08 -10.16 -15.59
CA LEU A 748 -36.89 -9.02 -15.14
C LEU A 748 -38.30 -9.18 -15.70
N ASN A 749 -39.33 -9.18 -14.85
CA ASN A 749 -40.69 -9.39 -15.35
C ASN A 749 -41.19 -8.19 -16.17
N LEU A 750 -41.95 -8.45 -17.24
CA LEU A 750 -42.53 -7.40 -18.09
C LEU A 750 -43.40 -6.39 -17.30
N LYS A 751 -43.99 -6.79 -16.16
CA LYS A 751 -44.76 -5.87 -15.32
C LYS A 751 -43.93 -4.69 -14.76
N PHE A 752 -42.62 -4.84 -14.63
CA PHE A 752 -41.69 -3.79 -14.15
C PHE A 752 -41.03 -3.03 -15.29
N LYS A 753 -41.55 -3.15 -16.51
CA LYS A 753 -40.97 -2.45 -17.66
C LYS A 753 -40.93 -0.95 -17.41
N GLU A 754 -42.04 -0.36 -16.98
CA GLU A 754 -42.11 1.08 -16.73
C GLU A 754 -41.15 1.52 -15.60
N ASP A 755 -41.10 0.77 -14.50
CA ASP A 755 -40.19 1.08 -13.37
C ASP A 755 -38.71 1.00 -13.76
N TYR A 756 -38.34 -0.04 -14.51
CA TYR A 756 -36.96 -0.23 -14.98
C TYR A 756 -36.56 0.80 -16.04
N GLU A 757 -37.47 1.13 -16.95
CA GLU A 757 -37.25 2.16 -17.97
C GLU A 757 -37.19 3.57 -17.36
N ALA A 758 -37.83 3.80 -16.21
CA ALA A 758 -37.80 5.06 -15.46
C ALA A 758 -36.56 5.25 -14.57
N LEU A 759 -35.62 4.30 -14.58
CA LEU A 759 -34.34 4.44 -13.87
C LEU A 759 -33.45 5.53 -14.48
N ILE A 760 -33.69 5.97 -15.72
CA ILE A 760 -32.85 6.94 -16.43
C ILE A 760 -33.64 8.12 -16.97
#